data_AF-A0A2H0WCT9-F1
#
_entry.id   AF-A0A2H0WCT9-F1
#
_cell.length_a   1.000
_cell.length_b   1.000
_cell.length_c   1.000
_cell.angle_alpha   90.00
_cell.angle_beta   90.00
_cell.angle_gamma   90.00
#
_symmetry.space_group_name_H-M   'P 1'
#
loop_
_entity.id
_entity.type
_entity.pdbx_description
1 polymer ?
#
loop_
_entity_poly.entity_id
_entity_poly.type
_entity_poly.pdbx_seq_one_letter_code
_entity_poly.pdbx_strand_id
1 'polypeptide(L)'
;MSEFPTRPNIEIIHPRPEHFSGIQELCRKVYPFSKPWSIEQLESHRSYFPGGQLIAVETETGKIVGLAFSLIISWDDYSPHDSWVDFTSGGFFHNHNPKKGKTLYGAEVMVDPELRGLGIGKMLYHGRQEIVQKYGLKRIRAGARLRGYSKFEDKMSAHDYVIQVAEKKIFDPTLSFQLNQGFVVIDVAKNYLFNDPESLGYAAVIEWLNPDVATTDDVKKQKDSVDIFLSNQKYISEFLPRELHRLVRKSTLLLGDVIREAEGPAFYRRIEHYRTQLKKMRGSTTESKLNSLMKDVQKESAVDQFKIAHAFALQLEIVNVCEAAYRTWRQRQKPVPQGIKQRVDLKFVLTAHPTEARSPIMVEQLQKLTELLINEIHNNFVFSEQELMSQIRFLWHLPLSKRKAPTVLDEADFIFSLVFSEKVFDFFLSENPSYNLKLRTWVGGDKDGHPGVNSEIMRGCLNLSRNHILRVLQKKLTIVLDDLERLEGISQSRAPGAEAIRVLIKDLDSLRKISTSDGSRVKKWILKYRKLLHGTPPVLSKHYQITLIQQMLEVFPALVLPIELREDAQQIKLALSNKQSPIRQMLSELSRISGPMSIIFYARGLVISHCESADDIENAAKLTLLAGKSKVLPIIPLFESKEALVNAKRILKLWLKTKSHIEQVKRHWLGFFEVMLGYSDSAKEIGVLPSRQLIQKSMHDIETVLRSHGVKPVFFHGSGGSVARGGGSLKEQISWWPNSAIERPKITIQGEMIQRLFATKEILKSQCTHLSNEAMWRRTKKVQWSPHPLLKTFSSYVEMEYKGLISDPTLLDQLLNASPYKYLDVLRIGSRPAKRNDKGFSISSLRAIPWVLCWTQTRSLFPTWWGVGTAWKKLTDDEKEQLRKEFKENPFFSSFVKSLGFTLAKVDMNIWKLYFQRPFDDPFFKKFDAEYKAAMEFVFSVTGEKSLIWYRPWLEESIRLRAPQIHILNILQILAMKRQDEVLLKETLVGIACGMLTTG
;
A
#
# COMPACT_ATOMS: atom_id res chain seq x y z
N MET A 1 57.03 -5.62 -55.95
CA MET A 1 55.89 -6.42 -55.47
C MET A 1 56.09 -6.62 -53.98
N SER A 2 55.40 -5.86 -53.13
CA SER A 2 55.30 -6.11 -51.70
C SER A 2 53.94 -6.76 -51.44
N GLU A 3 53.97 -7.95 -50.83
CA GLU A 3 52.84 -8.84 -50.60
C GLU A 3 51.68 -8.15 -49.87
N PHE A 4 50.47 -8.24 -50.44
CA PHE A 4 49.25 -8.06 -49.67
C PHE A 4 49.12 -9.28 -48.74
N PRO A 5 48.86 -9.11 -47.42
CA PRO A 5 48.68 -10.25 -46.54
C PRO A 5 47.47 -11.07 -47.00
N THR A 6 47.73 -12.33 -47.29
CA THR A 6 46.72 -13.38 -47.48
C THR A 6 45.77 -13.38 -46.29
N ARG A 7 44.45 -13.44 -46.54
CA ARG A 7 43.47 -13.55 -45.45
C ARG A 7 43.79 -14.81 -44.63
N PRO A 8 43.90 -14.72 -43.29
CA PRO A 8 44.09 -15.91 -42.47
C PRO A 8 42.90 -16.85 -42.66
N ASN A 9 43.18 -18.14 -42.80
CA ASN A 9 42.14 -19.15 -42.95
C ASN A 9 41.52 -19.40 -41.56
N ILE A 10 40.26 -19.00 -41.38
CA ILE A 10 39.56 -19.02 -40.09
C ILE A 10 38.44 -20.07 -40.12
N GLU A 11 38.37 -20.90 -39.09
CA GLU A 11 37.30 -21.87 -38.89
C GLU A 11 36.45 -21.51 -37.66
N ILE A 12 35.13 -21.71 -37.74
CA ILE A 12 34.22 -21.58 -36.58
C ILE A 12 33.98 -22.96 -35.98
N ILE A 13 34.38 -23.15 -34.72
CA ILE A 13 34.21 -24.42 -34.01
C ILE A 13 33.55 -24.20 -32.63
N HIS A 14 33.12 -25.30 -31.99
CA HIS A 14 32.66 -25.27 -30.60
C HIS A 14 33.83 -25.42 -29.63
N PRO A 15 33.87 -24.65 -28.52
CA PRO A 15 34.99 -24.68 -27.59
C PRO A 15 35.09 -26.01 -26.81
N ARG A 16 36.32 -26.45 -26.59
CA ARG A 16 36.71 -27.59 -25.76
C ARG A 16 37.60 -27.09 -24.62
N PRO A 17 37.82 -27.87 -23.55
CA PRO A 17 38.65 -27.44 -22.42
C PRO A 17 40.05 -26.95 -22.84
N GLU A 18 40.66 -27.55 -23.86
CA GLU A 18 41.96 -27.10 -24.41
C GLU A 18 41.94 -25.66 -24.98
N HIS A 19 40.77 -25.12 -25.34
CA HIS A 19 40.62 -23.77 -25.90
C HIS A 19 40.41 -22.69 -24.84
N PHE A 20 40.18 -23.05 -23.56
CA PHE A 20 39.78 -22.08 -22.53
C PHE A 20 40.86 -21.05 -22.22
N SER A 21 42.13 -21.44 -22.24
CA SER A 21 43.25 -20.51 -22.07
C SER A 21 43.28 -19.46 -23.18
N GLY A 22 43.14 -19.89 -24.44
CA GLY A 22 43.08 -19.01 -25.61
C GLY A 22 41.86 -18.08 -25.60
N ILE A 23 40.71 -18.57 -25.12
CA ILE A 23 39.52 -17.73 -24.89
C ILE A 23 39.81 -16.65 -23.84
N GLN A 24 40.44 -17.00 -22.72
CA GLN A 24 40.81 -16.01 -21.71
C GLN A 24 41.84 -14.99 -22.22
N GLU A 25 42.79 -15.42 -23.04
CA GLU A 25 43.76 -14.53 -23.69
C GLU A 25 43.05 -13.52 -24.62
N LEU A 26 42.15 -13.99 -25.48
CA LEU A 26 41.34 -13.12 -26.33
C LEU A 26 40.51 -12.14 -25.49
N CYS A 27 39.89 -12.61 -24.40
CA CYS A 27 39.11 -11.75 -23.50
C CYS A 27 39.97 -10.63 -22.90
N ARG A 28 41.19 -10.96 -22.43
CA ARG A 28 42.13 -9.95 -21.89
C ARG A 28 42.58 -8.96 -22.97
N LYS A 29 42.77 -9.43 -24.21
CA LYS A 29 43.15 -8.56 -25.34
C LYS A 29 42.01 -7.60 -25.73
N VAL A 30 40.77 -8.07 -25.71
CA VAL A 30 39.59 -7.28 -26.12
C VAL A 30 39.10 -6.36 -24.98
N TYR A 31 39.14 -6.85 -23.73
CA TYR A 31 38.73 -6.13 -22.52
C TYR A 31 39.81 -6.20 -21.43
N PRO A 32 40.89 -5.41 -21.55
CA PRO A 32 42.03 -5.46 -20.61
C PRO A 32 41.67 -5.08 -19.17
N PHE A 33 40.56 -4.38 -18.97
CA PHE A 33 40.08 -3.93 -17.65
C PHE A 33 38.98 -4.81 -17.05
N SER A 34 38.53 -5.85 -17.77
CA SER A 34 37.51 -6.78 -17.32
C SER A 34 38.13 -8.13 -16.95
N LYS A 35 37.55 -8.81 -15.96
CA LYS A 35 37.93 -10.20 -15.71
C LYS A 35 37.50 -11.06 -16.91
N PRO A 36 38.39 -11.90 -17.45
CA PRO A 36 38.00 -12.86 -18.47
C PRO A 36 37.04 -13.90 -17.85
N TRP A 37 36.34 -14.65 -18.70
CA TRP A 37 35.53 -15.78 -18.28
C TRP A 37 36.32 -16.76 -17.40
N SER A 38 35.76 -17.15 -16.25
CA SER A 38 36.38 -18.17 -15.40
C SER A 38 36.27 -19.55 -16.06
N ILE A 39 37.16 -20.46 -15.68
CA ILE A 39 37.13 -21.83 -16.22
C ILE A 39 35.79 -22.51 -15.86
N GLU A 40 35.28 -22.27 -14.65
CA GLU A 40 33.98 -22.79 -14.21
C GLU A 40 32.81 -22.24 -15.03
N GLN A 41 32.85 -20.96 -15.41
CA GLN A 41 31.85 -20.37 -16.29
C GLN A 41 31.89 -20.99 -17.68
N LEU A 42 33.09 -21.16 -18.25
CA LEU A 42 33.27 -21.79 -19.57
C LEU A 42 32.82 -23.26 -19.58
N GLU A 43 33.12 -24.03 -18.52
CA GLU A 43 32.58 -25.38 -18.35
C GLU A 43 31.06 -25.38 -18.23
N SER A 44 30.50 -24.42 -17.48
CA SER A 44 29.04 -24.28 -17.35
C SER A 44 28.39 -24.02 -18.71
N HIS A 45 28.92 -23.10 -19.52
CA HIS A 45 28.40 -22.81 -20.86
C HIS A 45 28.39 -24.06 -21.74
N ARG A 46 29.50 -24.82 -21.71
CA ARG A 46 29.66 -26.08 -22.45
C ARG A 46 28.69 -27.16 -21.96
N SER A 47 28.45 -27.23 -20.65
CA SER A 47 27.55 -28.22 -20.05
C SER A 47 26.08 -27.94 -20.39
N TYR A 48 25.64 -26.68 -20.25
CA TYR A 48 24.23 -26.32 -20.45
C TYR A 48 23.87 -26.16 -21.92
N PHE A 49 24.75 -25.57 -22.73
CA PHE A 49 24.45 -25.35 -24.15
C PHE A 49 25.70 -25.38 -25.04
N PRO A 50 26.29 -26.56 -25.27
CA PRO A 50 27.54 -26.69 -26.03
C PRO A 50 27.39 -26.16 -27.47
N GLY A 51 26.27 -26.46 -28.13
CA GLY A 51 25.98 -25.98 -29.49
C GLY A 51 25.74 -24.47 -29.58
N GLY A 52 25.59 -23.76 -28.45
CA GLY A 52 25.40 -22.32 -28.40
C GLY A 52 26.69 -21.50 -28.30
N GLN A 53 27.83 -22.16 -28.13
CA GLN A 53 29.12 -21.52 -27.92
C GLN A 53 29.98 -21.66 -29.16
N LEU A 54 30.45 -20.55 -29.71
CA LEU A 54 31.25 -20.51 -30.93
C LEU A 54 32.57 -19.82 -30.66
N ILE A 55 33.66 -20.35 -31.23
CA ILE A 55 34.97 -19.72 -31.29
C ILE A 55 35.46 -19.71 -32.73
N ALA A 56 36.19 -18.66 -33.10
CA ALA A 56 36.86 -18.53 -34.38
C ALA A 56 38.35 -18.83 -34.19
N VAL A 57 38.88 -19.78 -34.94
CA VAL A 57 40.25 -20.29 -34.80
C VAL A 57 41.00 -20.12 -36.11
N GLU A 58 42.20 -19.56 -36.04
CA GLU A 58 43.12 -19.50 -37.17
C GLU A 58 43.72 -20.90 -37.41
N THR A 59 43.46 -21.50 -38.58
CA THR A 59 43.74 -22.92 -38.81
C THR A 59 45.24 -23.24 -38.84
N GLU A 60 46.08 -22.27 -39.17
CA GLU A 60 47.53 -22.45 -39.26
C GLU A 60 48.22 -22.41 -37.88
N THR A 61 47.70 -21.60 -36.96
CA THR A 61 48.33 -21.35 -35.64
C THR A 61 47.56 -21.97 -34.48
N GLY A 62 46.31 -22.38 -34.70
CA GLY A 62 45.38 -22.81 -33.65
C GLY A 62 44.93 -21.67 -32.73
N LYS A 63 45.25 -20.41 -33.05
CA LYS A 63 44.97 -19.26 -32.20
C LYS A 63 43.49 -18.90 -32.21
N ILE A 64 42.92 -18.63 -31.03
CA ILE A 64 41.54 -18.15 -30.89
C ILE A 64 41.49 -16.66 -31.22
N VAL A 65 40.83 -16.31 -32.33
CA VAL A 65 40.77 -14.94 -32.87
C VAL A 65 39.38 -14.30 -32.76
N GLY A 66 38.38 -15.06 -32.32
CA GLY A 66 37.03 -14.57 -32.06
C GLY A 66 36.19 -15.53 -31.23
N LEU A 67 35.09 -15.04 -30.65
CA LEU A 67 34.10 -15.87 -29.97
C LEU A 67 32.70 -15.27 -30.01
N ALA A 68 31.68 -16.13 -29.88
CA ALA A 68 30.29 -15.76 -29.70
C ALA A 68 29.58 -16.76 -28.78
N PHE A 69 29.19 -16.32 -27.59
CA PHE A 69 28.50 -17.14 -26.60
C PHE A 69 27.02 -16.80 -26.52
N SER A 70 26.19 -17.83 -26.36
CA SER A 70 24.74 -17.71 -26.46
C SER A 70 24.02 -18.70 -25.55
N LEU A 71 22.78 -18.38 -25.19
CA LEU A 71 21.86 -19.28 -24.48
C LEU A 71 20.43 -19.10 -24.96
N ILE A 72 19.60 -20.14 -24.86
CA ILE A 72 18.18 -20.06 -25.16
C ILE A 72 17.43 -19.59 -23.91
N ILE A 73 16.63 -18.53 -24.05
CA ILE A 73 15.80 -17.99 -22.97
C ILE A 73 14.35 -17.83 -23.41
N SER A 74 13.45 -17.82 -22.42
CA SER A 74 12.10 -17.29 -22.57
C SER A 74 12.19 -15.78 -22.40
N TRP A 75 12.16 -15.02 -23.50
CA TRP A 75 12.36 -13.57 -23.43
C TRP A 75 11.32 -12.87 -22.53
N ASP A 76 10.08 -13.37 -22.49
CA ASP A 76 9.01 -12.83 -21.64
C ASP A 76 9.33 -12.93 -20.13
N ASP A 77 10.42 -13.64 -19.80
CA ASP A 77 10.93 -13.74 -18.46
C ASP A 77 11.83 -12.57 -18.04
N TYR A 78 12.12 -11.66 -18.96
CA TYR A 78 13.07 -10.57 -18.75
C TYR A 78 12.49 -9.24 -19.24
N SER A 79 12.89 -8.15 -18.57
CA SER A 79 12.70 -6.80 -19.09
C SER A 79 13.82 -6.47 -20.08
N PRO A 80 13.56 -5.72 -21.17
CA PRO A 80 14.63 -5.22 -22.05
C PRO A 80 15.72 -4.41 -21.33
N HIS A 81 15.40 -3.82 -20.17
CA HIS A 81 16.36 -3.07 -19.34
C HIS A 81 17.08 -3.94 -18.29
N ASP A 82 16.86 -5.26 -18.30
CA ASP A 82 17.55 -6.17 -17.41
C ASP A 82 19.06 -6.18 -17.68
N SER A 83 19.87 -6.28 -16.61
CA SER A 83 21.33 -6.27 -16.75
C SER A 83 21.84 -7.55 -17.42
N TRP A 84 23.04 -7.48 -17.99
CA TRP A 84 23.71 -8.64 -18.55
C TRP A 84 23.85 -9.78 -17.53
N VAL A 85 24.07 -9.47 -16.25
CA VAL A 85 24.18 -10.45 -15.16
C VAL A 85 22.90 -11.26 -15.00
N ASP A 86 21.73 -10.63 -15.19
CA ASP A 86 20.45 -11.31 -15.02
C ASP A 86 20.12 -12.21 -16.20
N PHE A 87 20.39 -11.73 -17.43
CA PHE A 87 20.21 -12.53 -18.63
C PHE A 87 21.16 -13.72 -18.70
N THR A 88 22.29 -13.67 -18.01
CA THR A 88 23.32 -14.73 -18.03
C THR A 88 23.40 -15.54 -16.73
N SER A 89 22.53 -15.27 -15.75
CA SER A 89 22.61 -15.88 -14.42
C SER A 89 24.00 -15.76 -13.79
N GLY A 90 24.54 -14.54 -13.73
CA GLY A 90 25.90 -14.28 -13.21
C GLY A 90 27.01 -14.78 -14.13
N GLY A 91 26.73 -14.93 -15.42
CA GLY A 91 27.68 -15.49 -16.38
C GLY A 91 27.75 -17.02 -16.37
N PHE A 92 26.89 -17.75 -15.66
CA PHE A 92 26.92 -19.22 -15.62
C PHE A 92 25.92 -19.89 -16.59
N PHE A 93 24.93 -19.16 -17.11
CA PHE A 93 23.88 -19.65 -18.00
C PHE A 93 22.95 -20.72 -17.37
N HIS A 94 22.82 -20.78 -16.04
CA HIS A 94 21.88 -21.69 -15.35
C HIS A 94 20.41 -21.50 -15.77
N ASN A 95 20.10 -20.35 -16.36
CA ASN A 95 18.79 -19.99 -16.88
C ASN A 95 18.56 -20.45 -18.34
N HIS A 96 19.47 -21.26 -18.92
CA HIS A 96 19.29 -21.87 -20.22
C HIS A 96 18.01 -22.72 -20.25
N ASN A 97 17.07 -22.39 -21.15
CA ASN A 97 15.74 -22.98 -21.19
C ASN A 97 15.32 -23.36 -22.62
N PRO A 98 15.82 -24.48 -23.15
CA PRO A 98 15.50 -24.92 -24.51
C PRO A 98 14.07 -25.45 -24.64
N LYS A 99 13.41 -25.81 -23.52
CA LYS A 99 12.05 -26.37 -23.51
C LYS A 99 10.97 -25.31 -23.77
N LYS A 100 11.10 -24.13 -23.15
CA LYS A 100 10.11 -23.05 -23.26
C LYS A 100 10.63 -21.83 -24.04
N GLY A 101 11.95 -21.66 -24.09
CA GLY A 101 12.57 -20.52 -24.73
C GLY A 101 12.40 -20.54 -26.25
N LYS A 102 12.23 -19.34 -26.82
CA LYS A 102 12.09 -19.11 -28.27
C LYS A 102 13.05 -18.03 -28.77
N THR A 103 13.94 -17.56 -27.91
CA THR A 103 14.91 -16.50 -28.23
C THR A 103 16.31 -16.99 -27.91
N LEU A 104 17.21 -16.90 -28.89
CA LEU A 104 18.63 -17.03 -28.65
C LEU A 104 19.14 -15.69 -28.11
N TYR A 105 19.60 -15.69 -26.87
CA TYR A 105 20.23 -14.52 -26.28
C TYR A 105 21.73 -14.52 -26.61
N GLY A 106 22.20 -13.47 -27.29
CA GLY A 106 23.62 -13.25 -27.56
C GLY A 106 24.28 -12.65 -26.33
N ALA A 107 24.93 -13.50 -25.52
CA ALA A 107 25.53 -13.09 -24.27
C ALA A 107 26.86 -12.35 -24.45
N GLU A 108 27.69 -12.77 -25.41
CA GLU A 108 29.01 -12.15 -25.64
C GLU A 108 29.45 -12.31 -27.09
N VAL A 109 30.13 -11.31 -27.66
CA VAL A 109 30.80 -11.44 -28.96
C VAL A 109 32.09 -10.64 -28.96
N MET A 110 33.18 -11.31 -29.33
CA MET A 110 34.50 -10.69 -29.40
C MET A 110 35.22 -11.09 -30.67
N VAL A 111 36.02 -10.16 -31.19
CA VAL A 111 36.96 -10.38 -32.30
C VAL A 111 38.25 -9.70 -31.92
N ASP A 112 39.37 -10.39 -32.16
CA ASP A 112 40.72 -9.87 -31.95
C ASP A 112 40.84 -8.47 -32.57
N PRO A 113 41.26 -7.43 -31.81
CA PRO A 113 41.34 -6.06 -32.31
C PRO A 113 42.15 -5.90 -33.59
N GLU A 114 43.21 -6.69 -33.80
CA GLU A 114 44.11 -6.61 -34.95
C GLU A 114 43.52 -7.26 -36.21
N LEU A 115 42.52 -8.12 -36.04
CA LEU A 115 41.87 -8.88 -37.13
C LEU A 115 40.46 -8.37 -37.45
N ARG A 116 40.07 -7.23 -36.87
CA ARG A 116 38.80 -6.56 -37.19
C ARG A 116 38.79 -6.11 -38.65
N GLY A 117 37.63 -6.18 -39.30
CA GLY A 117 37.49 -5.85 -40.73
C GLY A 117 37.76 -7.03 -41.69
N LEU A 118 38.29 -8.16 -41.19
CA LEU A 118 38.56 -9.35 -42.02
C LEU A 118 37.36 -10.31 -42.16
N GLY A 119 36.19 -9.95 -41.62
CA GLY A 119 34.96 -10.73 -41.75
C GLY A 119 34.67 -11.74 -40.62
N ILE A 120 35.57 -11.91 -39.63
CA ILE A 120 35.40 -12.87 -38.51
C ILE A 120 34.09 -12.63 -37.75
N GLY A 121 33.76 -11.36 -37.44
CA GLY A 121 32.50 -11.03 -36.77
C GLY A 121 31.27 -11.46 -37.57
N LYS A 122 31.32 -11.34 -38.90
CA LYS A 122 30.23 -11.78 -39.79
C LYS A 122 30.05 -13.30 -39.72
N MET A 123 31.16 -14.05 -39.69
CA MET A 123 31.13 -15.51 -39.54
C MET A 123 30.50 -15.94 -38.20
N LEU A 124 30.84 -15.25 -37.10
CA LEU A 124 30.27 -15.54 -35.77
C LEU A 124 28.76 -15.25 -35.70
N TYR A 125 28.28 -14.17 -36.32
CA TYR A 125 26.85 -13.86 -36.40
C TYR A 125 26.09 -14.83 -37.31
N HIS A 126 26.69 -15.26 -38.42
CA HIS A 126 26.14 -16.31 -39.26
C HIS A 126 25.99 -17.62 -38.47
N GLY A 127 27.00 -18.03 -37.72
CA GLY A 127 26.91 -19.21 -36.85
C GLY A 127 25.77 -19.11 -35.81
N ARG A 128 25.46 -17.91 -35.29
CA ARG A 128 24.28 -17.71 -34.43
C ARG A 128 22.97 -17.87 -35.19
N GLN A 129 22.89 -17.42 -36.43
CA GLN A 129 21.71 -17.59 -37.27
C GLN A 129 21.48 -19.08 -37.56
N GLU A 130 22.54 -19.83 -37.86
CA GLU A 130 22.49 -21.29 -38.01
C GLU A 130 22.00 -21.99 -36.74
N ILE A 131 22.46 -21.56 -35.55
CA ILE A 131 21.93 -22.07 -34.27
C ILE A 131 20.43 -21.78 -34.16
N VAL A 132 19.99 -20.56 -34.47
CA VAL A 132 18.56 -20.20 -34.42
C VAL A 132 17.73 -21.06 -35.37
N GLN A 133 18.23 -21.33 -36.58
CA GLN A 133 17.57 -22.21 -37.55
C GLN A 133 17.52 -23.66 -37.05
N LYS A 134 18.67 -24.20 -36.61
CA LYS A 134 18.80 -25.57 -36.09
C LYS A 134 17.83 -25.87 -34.94
N TYR A 135 17.64 -24.91 -34.05
CA TYR A 135 16.76 -25.06 -32.88
C TYR A 135 15.34 -24.54 -33.10
N GLY A 136 14.99 -24.11 -34.33
CA GLY A 136 13.67 -23.56 -34.65
C GLY A 136 13.28 -22.38 -33.77
N LEU A 137 14.25 -21.54 -33.41
CA LEU A 137 14.05 -20.38 -32.55
C LEU A 137 13.46 -19.23 -33.38
N LYS A 138 12.68 -18.39 -32.73
CA LYS A 138 11.98 -17.28 -33.39
C LYS A 138 12.93 -16.14 -33.79
N ARG A 139 13.96 -15.90 -32.97
CA ARG A 139 14.77 -14.67 -33.05
C ARG A 139 16.07 -14.76 -32.27
N ILE A 140 16.98 -13.83 -32.57
CA ILE A 140 18.14 -13.47 -31.75
C ILE A 140 17.85 -12.14 -31.06
N ARG A 141 18.19 -12.01 -29.78
CA ARG A 141 18.24 -10.73 -29.06
C ARG A 141 19.54 -10.58 -28.28
N ALA A 142 20.03 -9.36 -28.14
CA ALA A 142 21.23 -9.05 -27.37
C ALA A 142 21.23 -7.58 -26.94
N GLY A 143 22.04 -7.22 -25.95
CA GLY A 143 22.42 -5.83 -25.69
C GLY A 143 23.72 -5.48 -26.40
N ALA A 144 23.62 -4.58 -27.37
CA ALA A 144 24.71 -3.95 -28.09
C ALA A 144 25.40 -2.90 -27.21
N ARG A 145 26.59 -3.20 -26.69
CA ARG A 145 27.39 -2.23 -25.91
C ARG A 145 27.67 -0.96 -26.72
N LEU A 146 27.32 0.21 -26.19
CA LEU A 146 27.47 1.49 -26.89
C LEU A 146 28.88 2.07 -26.71
N ARG A 147 29.88 1.47 -27.36
CA ARG A 147 31.29 1.81 -27.13
C ARG A 147 31.64 3.27 -27.42
N GLY A 148 30.93 3.93 -28.33
CA GLY A 148 31.20 5.34 -28.65
C GLY A 148 30.51 6.34 -27.72
N TYR A 149 29.59 5.91 -26.85
CA TYR A 149 28.65 6.82 -26.19
C TYR A 149 29.29 7.80 -25.21
N SER A 150 30.33 7.39 -24.47
CA SER A 150 31.08 8.28 -23.56
C SER A 150 31.58 9.57 -24.23
N LYS A 151 31.84 9.58 -25.54
CA LYS A 151 32.26 10.78 -26.29
C LYS A 151 31.12 11.77 -26.58
N PHE A 152 29.88 11.36 -26.32
CA PHE A 152 28.65 12.09 -26.64
C PHE A 152 27.76 12.32 -25.41
N GLU A 153 28.14 11.85 -24.22
CA GLU A 153 27.34 11.98 -22.98
C GLU A 153 26.93 13.44 -22.72
N ASP A 154 27.87 14.37 -22.87
CA ASP A 154 27.62 15.81 -22.65
C ASP A 154 26.76 16.46 -23.74
N LYS A 155 26.53 15.77 -24.87
CA LYS A 155 25.86 16.32 -26.06
C LYS A 155 24.45 15.79 -26.25
N MET A 156 24.18 14.55 -25.85
CA MET A 156 22.90 13.89 -26.08
C MET A 156 22.68 12.68 -25.16
N SER A 157 21.41 12.29 -25.01
CA SER A 157 21.08 11.07 -24.26
C SER A 157 21.52 9.80 -25.00
N ALA A 158 21.71 8.70 -24.28
CA ALA A 158 22.04 7.40 -24.87
C ALA A 158 20.97 6.95 -25.87
N HIS A 159 19.72 7.31 -25.63
CA HIS A 159 18.61 7.04 -26.53
C HIS A 159 18.77 7.78 -27.86
N ASP A 160 19.02 9.09 -27.80
CA ASP A 160 19.22 9.93 -29.01
C ASP A 160 20.47 9.52 -29.78
N TYR A 161 21.55 9.15 -29.06
CA TYR A 161 22.75 8.59 -29.65
C TYR A 161 22.44 7.34 -30.47
N VAL A 162 21.68 6.40 -29.89
CA VAL A 162 21.30 5.15 -30.58
C VAL A 162 20.39 5.41 -31.77
N ILE A 163 19.46 6.36 -31.70
CA ILE A 163 18.66 6.78 -32.86
C ILE A 163 19.58 7.28 -33.98
N GLN A 164 20.51 8.18 -33.66
CA GLN A 164 21.44 8.71 -34.67
C GLN A 164 22.35 7.62 -35.25
N VAL A 165 22.71 6.61 -34.48
CA VAL A 165 23.44 5.44 -34.99
C VAL A 165 22.55 4.58 -35.90
N ALA A 166 21.30 4.35 -35.52
CA ALA A 166 20.34 3.59 -36.33
C ALA A 166 20.02 4.27 -37.66
N GLU A 167 19.96 5.61 -37.66
CA GLU A 167 19.80 6.46 -38.85
C GLU A 167 21.10 6.67 -39.65
N LYS A 168 22.21 6.03 -39.24
CA LYS A 168 23.53 6.12 -39.86
C LYS A 168 24.15 7.54 -39.87
N LYS A 169 23.71 8.41 -38.97
CA LYS A 169 24.27 9.75 -38.75
C LYS A 169 25.52 9.73 -37.86
N ILE A 170 25.55 8.79 -36.91
CA ILE A 170 26.70 8.52 -36.03
C ILE A 170 27.18 7.09 -36.28
N PHE A 171 28.50 6.91 -36.26
CA PHE A 171 29.10 5.57 -36.30
C PHE A 171 29.42 5.09 -34.88
N ASP A 172 28.82 3.98 -34.47
CA ASP A 172 29.19 3.25 -33.26
C ASP A 172 29.87 1.91 -33.64
N PRO A 173 31.08 1.60 -33.11
CA PRO A 173 31.83 0.41 -33.52
C PRO A 173 31.09 -0.92 -33.35
N THR A 174 30.21 -1.02 -32.34
CA THR A 174 29.50 -2.26 -32.02
C THR A 174 28.12 -2.24 -32.65
N LEU A 175 27.33 -1.21 -32.39
CA LEU A 175 25.95 -1.16 -32.85
C LEU A 175 25.87 -1.02 -34.39
N SER A 176 26.67 -0.15 -35.02
CA SER A 176 26.63 -0.01 -36.50
C SER A 176 27.00 -1.31 -37.21
N PHE A 177 27.93 -2.09 -36.66
CA PHE A 177 28.26 -3.42 -37.20
C PHE A 177 27.07 -4.39 -37.11
N GLN A 178 26.39 -4.44 -35.97
CA GLN A 178 25.25 -5.34 -35.74
C GLN A 178 24.04 -4.98 -36.60
N LEU A 179 23.78 -3.69 -36.80
CA LEU A 179 22.75 -3.24 -37.75
C LEU A 179 23.04 -3.70 -39.18
N ASN A 180 24.31 -3.70 -39.59
CA ASN A 180 24.72 -4.24 -40.89
C ASN A 180 24.58 -5.77 -41.01
N GLN A 181 24.39 -6.49 -39.90
CA GLN A 181 24.04 -7.92 -39.89
C GLN A 181 22.52 -8.16 -39.92
N GLY A 182 21.72 -7.12 -40.12
CA GLY A 182 20.26 -7.21 -40.23
C GLY A 182 19.51 -7.11 -38.89
N PHE A 183 20.18 -6.69 -37.82
CA PHE A 183 19.50 -6.39 -36.55
C PHE A 183 18.81 -5.02 -36.61
N VAL A 184 17.76 -4.87 -35.82
CA VAL A 184 17.10 -3.58 -35.55
C VAL A 184 17.20 -3.25 -34.06
N VAL A 185 17.17 -1.96 -33.73
CA VAL A 185 17.08 -1.50 -32.34
C VAL A 185 15.63 -1.46 -31.91
N ILE A 186 15.34 -2.03 -30.74
CA ILE A 186 14.00 -2.03 -30.16
C ILE A 186 13.92 -1.30 -28.81
N ASP A 187 15.06 -1.04 -28.16
CA ASP A 187 15.13 -0.30 -26.88
C ASP A 187 16.56 0.11 -26.52
N VAL A 188 16.76 0.84 -25.42
CA VAL A 188 18.05 1.12 -24.78
C VAL A 188 18.02 0.74 -23.31
N ALA A 189 18.92 -0.16 -22.91
CA ALA A 189 19.11 -0.60 -21.54
C ALA A 189 20.13 0.28 -20.82
N LYS A 190 19.83 0.65 -19.57
CA LYS A 190 20.75 1.33 -18.64
C LYS A 190 21.26 0.33 -17.61
N ASN A 191 22.51 0.48 -17.18
CA ASN A 191 23.21 -0.44 -16.27
C ASN A 191 23.29 -1.87 -16.83
N TYR A 192 23.33 -2.02 -18.15
CA TYR A 192 23.42 -3.31 -18.81
C TYR A 192 24.78 -3.97 -18.54
N LEU A 193 25.87 -3.19 -18.63
CA LEU A 193 27.22 -3.55 -18.22
C LEU A 193 27.68 -2.59 -17.11
N PHE A 194 27.83 -3.08 -15.89
CA PHE A 194 28.16 -2.23 -14.74
C PHE A 194 29.61 -1.70 -14.83
N ASN A 195 29.83 -0.41 -14.55
CA ASN A 195 31.14 0.26 -14.54
C ASN A 195 31.94 0.22 -15.85
N ASP A 196 31.27 0.17 -17.00
CA ASP A 196 31.96 0.27 -18.29
C ASP A 196 32.24 1.73 -18.69
N PRO A 197 33.50 2.18 -18.79
CA PRO A 197 33.82 3.59 -19.05
C PRO A 197 33.49 4.05 -20.48
N GLU A 198 33.44 3.14 -21.46
CA GLU A 198 33.15 3.50 -22.85
C GLU A 198 31.65 3.70 -23.10
N SER A 199 30.81 2.80 -22.57
CA SER A 199 29.35 2.86 -22.74
C SER A 199 28.61 3.51 -21.59
N LEU A 200 29.27 3.78 -20.46
CA LEU A 200 28.66 4.30 -19.23
C LEU A 200 27.52 3.40 -18.71
N GLY A 201 27.63 2.11 -19.02
CA GLY A 201 26.66 1.08 -18.71
C GLY A 201 25.42 1.06 -19.59
N TYR A 202 25.42 1.75 -20.73
CA TYR A 202 24.32 1.70 -21.70
C TYR A 202 24.54 0.66 -22.80
N ALA A 203 23.44 0.03 -23.22
CA ALA A 203 23.43 -0.87 -24.37
C ALA A 203 22.16 -0.67 -25.20
N ALA A 204 22.26 -0.74 -26.53
CA ALA A 204 21.07 -0.82 -27.38
C ALA A 204 20.54 -2.26 -27.38
N VAL A 205 19.26 -2.45 -27.10
CA VAL A 205 18.61 -3.76 -27.19
C VAL A 205 18.31 -4.01 -28.67
N ILE A 206 18.94 -5.04 -29.23
CA ILE A 206 18.85 -5.37 -30.65
C ILE A 206 18.10 -6.67 -30.87
N GLU A 207 17.40 -6.77 -32.00
CA GLU A 207 16.65 -7.96 -32.41
C GLU A 207 16.91 -8.32 -33.88
N TRP A 208 17.06 -9.61 -34.14
CA TRP A 208 17.02 -10.20 -35.48
C TRP A 208 15.95 -11.30 -35.50
N LEU A 209 15.04 -11.25 -36.48
CA LEU A 209 14.00 -12.27 -36.64
C LEU A 209 14.48 -13.38 -37.55
N ASN A 210 14.15 -14.62 -37.17
CA ASN A 210 14.40 -15.78 -38.02
C ASN A 210 13.38 -15.80 -39.17
N PRO A 211 13.79 -15.61 -40.44
CA PRO A 211 12.86 -15.61 -41.56
C PRO A 211 12.14 -16.95 -41.74
N ASP A 212 12.74 -18.06 -41.31
CA ASP A 212 12.19 -19.40 -41.49
C ASP A 212 11.06 -19.74 -40.49
N VAL A 213 10.98 -18.99 -39.39
CA VAL A 213 10.08 -19.29 -38.26
C VAL A 213 9.21 -18.10 -37.86
N ALA A 214 9.65 -16.87 -38.10
CA ALA A 214 8.93 -15.67 -37.70
C ALA A 214 7.62 -15.52 -38.50
N THR A 215 6.54 -15.26 -37.78
CA THR A 215 5.22 -15.03 -38.40
C THR A 215 5.07 -13.57 -38.83
N THR A 216 4.05 -13.28 -39.66
CA THR A 216 3.67 -11.90 -40.02
C THR A 216 3.35 -11.03 -38.80
N ASP A 217 2.79 -11.63 -37.73
CA ASP A 217 2.55 -10.94 -36.45
C ASP A 217 3.87 -10.61 -35.71
N ASP A 218 4.88 -11.46 -35.80
CA ASP A 218 6.19 -11.21 -35.20
C ASP A 218 6.91 -10.06 -35.91
N VAL A 219 6.85 -10.01 -37.25
CA VAL A 219 7.37 -8.89 -38.05
C VAL A 219 6.65 -7.59 -37.71
N LYS A 220 5.33 -7.63 -37.57
CA LYS A 220 4.54 -6.47 -37.14
C LYS A 220 4.96 -5.98 -35.76
N LYS A 221 5.09 -6.87 -34.78
CA LYS A 221 5.52 -6.52 -33.41
C LYS A 221 6.92 -5.93 -33.35
N GLN A 222 7.85 -6.45 -34.16
CA GLN A 222 9.18 -5.88 -34.28
C GLN A 222 9.09 -4.46 -34.84
N LYS A 223 8.35 -4.26 -35.94
CA LYS A 223 8.13 -2.93 -36.52
C LYS A 223 7.51 -1.96 -35.51
N ASP A 224 6.46 -2.36 -34.81
CA ASP A 224 5.83 -1.55 -33.76
C ASP A 224 6.85 -1.17 -32.68
N SER A 225 7.72 -2.10 -32.27
CA SER A 225 8.77 -1.82 -31.27
C SER A 225 9.81 -0.82 -31.77
N VAL A 226 10.21 -0.93 -33.04
CA VAL A 226 11.13 0.01 -33.71
C VAL A 226 10.48 1.39 -33.84
N ASP A 227 9.23 1.48 -34.30
CA ASP A 227 8.51 2.74 -34.47
C ASP A 227 8.30 3.45 -33.11
N ILE A 228 7.99 2.69 -32.05
CA ILE A 228 7.89 3.21 -30.67
C ILE A 228 9.24 3.76 -30.20
N PHE A 229 10.33 3.00 -30.40
CA PHE A 229 11.68 3.44 -30.07
C PHE A 229 12.07 4.73 -30.81
N LEU A 230 11.91 4.76 -32.14
CA LEU A 230 12.26 5.91 -32.98
C LEU A 230 11.42 7.16 -32.68
N SER A 231 10.14 6.99 -32.35
CA SER A 231 9.26 8.12 -32.01
C SER A 231 9.53 8.73 -30.63
N ASN A 232 10.48 8.15 -29.86
CA ASN A 232 10.71 8.47 -28.45
C ASN A 232 9.40 8.44 -27.63
N GLN A 233 8.38 7.72 -28.13
CA GLN A 233 7.26 7.32 -27.33
C GLN A 233 7.84 6.28 -26.40
N LYS A 234 8.09 6.69 -25.15
CA LYS A 234 8.45 5.75 -24.10
C LYS A 234 7.54 4.54 -24.24
N TYR A 235 8.12 3.39 -24.57
CA TYR A 235 7.57 2.11 -24.15
C TYR A 235 7.11 2.35 -22.73
N ILE A 236 5.84 2.08 -22.40
CA ILE A 236 5.29 2.33 -21.06
C ILE A 236 6.25 1.62 -20.11
N SER A 237 7.20 2.39 -19.57
CA SER A 237 8.27 1.86 -18.77
C SER A 237 7.55 1.22 -17.62
N GLU A 238 7.88 -0.03 -17.32
CA GLU A 238 7.47 -0.65 -16.08
C GLU A 238 8.00 0.25 -14.96
N PHE A 239 7.19 1.23 -14.54
CA PHE A 239 7.50 2.09 -13.40
C PHE A 239 7.53 1.26 -12.12
N LEU A 240 7.13 -0.02 -12.21
CA LEU A 240 7.33 -1.02 -11.19
C LEU A 240 8.82 -1.28 -10.98
N PRO A 241 9.29 -1.15 -9.72
CA PRO A 241 10.63 -1.57 -9.36
C PRO A 241 10.88 -3.04 -9.72
N ARG A 242 12.10 -3.32 -10.17
CA ARG A 242 12.51 -4.63 -10.68
C ARG A 242 12.33 -5.74 -9.64
N GLU A 243 12.62 -5.43 -8.38
CA GLU A 243 12.43 -6.33 -7.25
C GLU A 243 10.96 -6.71 -7.09
N LEU A 244 10.06 -5.73 -7.17
CA LEU A 244 8.62 -5.96 -7.07
C LEU A 244 8.11 -6.81 -8.23
N HIS A 245 8.57 -6.53 -9.46
CA HIS A 245 8.20 -7.34 -10.61
C HIS A 245 8.64 -8.80 -10.46
N ARG A 246 9.87 -9.04 -9.99
CA ARG A 246 10.41 -10.39 -9.74
C ARG A 246 9.60 -11.15 -8.69
N LEU A 247 9.23 -10.51 -7.58
CA LEU A 247 8.38 -11.11 -6.54
C LEU A 247 7.02 -11.51 -7.10
N VAL A 248 6.31 -10.57 -7.71
CA VAL A 248 4.96 -10.80 -8.25
C VAL A 248 4.99 -11.95 -9.27
N ARG A 249 5.97 -11.95 -10.16
CA ARG A 249 6.10 -12.98 -11.18
C ARG A 249 6.39 -14.36 -10.57
N LYS A 250 7.34 -14.47 -9.64
CA LYS A 250 7.65 -15.75 -8.99
C LYS A 250 6.43 -16.28 -8.21
N SER A 251 5.80 -15.47 -7.38
CA SER A 251 4.66 -15.91 -6.56
C SER A 251 3.43 -16.27 -7.41
N THR A 252 3.16 -15.57 -8.51
CA THR A 252 2.04 -15.90 -9.41
C THR A 252 2.29 -17.15 -10.27
N LEU A 253 3.55 -17.42 -10.66
CA LEU A 253 3.91 -18.69 -11.31
C LEU A 253 3.69 -19.88 -10.37
N LEU A 254 4.15 -19.76 -9.12
CA LEU A 254 3.94 -20.80 -8.10
C LEU A 254 2.45 -21.01 -7.80
N LEU A 255 1.65 -19.95 -7.72
CA LEU A 255 0.19 -20.09 -7.61
C LEU A 255 -0.39 -20.89 -8.78
N GLY A 256 0.07 -20.65 -10.00
CA GLY A 256 -0.34 -21.43 -11.18
C GLY A 256 0.02 -22.91 -11.06
N ASP A 257 1.21 -23.22 -10.55
CA ASP A 257 1.64 -24.60 -10.29
C ASP A 257 0.79 -25.28 -9.20
N VAL A 258 0.47 -24.56 -8.12
CA VAL A 258 -0.43 -25.03 -7.04
C VAL A 258 -1.83 -25.31 -7.58
N ILE A 259 -2.40 -24.41 -8.38
CA ILE A 259 -3.72 -24.63 -8.99
C ILE A 259 -3.70 -25.86 -9.91
N ARG A 260 -2.64 -26.04 -10.69
CA ARG A 260 -2.49 -27.21 -11.56
C ARG A 260 -2.36 -28.52 -10.76
N GLU A 261 -1.67 -28.48 -9.63
CA GLU A 261 -1.53 -29.62 -8.71
C GLU A 261 -2.87 -29.97 -8.05
N ALA A 262 -3.57 -28.97 -7.51
CA ALA A 262 -4.79 -29.17 -6.72
C ALA A 262 -6.04 -29.48 -7.58
N GLU A 263 -6.18 -28.84 -8.74
CA GLU A 263 -7.41 -28.90 -9.57
C GLU A 263 -7.19 -29.58 -10.93
N GLY A 264 -5.93 -29.94 -11.23
CA GLY A 264 -5.53 -30.63 -12.44
C GLY A 264 -5.24 -29.71 -13.65
N PRO A 265 -4.58 -30.24 -14.70
CA PRO A 265 -4.14 -29.47 -15.86
C PRO A 265 -5.26 -28.82 -16.68
N ALA A 266 -6.45 -29.44 -16.70
CA ALA A 266 -7.58 -28.92 -17.46
C ALA A 266 -8.12 -27.62 -16.85
N PHE A 267 -8.31 -27.58 -15.53
CA PHE A 267 -8.75 -26.37 -14.82
C PHE A 267 -7.70 -25.26 -14.93
N TYR A 268 -6.42 -25.59 -14.73
CA TYR A 268 -5.32 -24.64 -14.91
C TYR A 268 -5.31 -23.98 -16.30
N ARG A 269 -5.54 -24.75 -17.37
CA ARG A 269 -5.66 -24.19 -18.74
C ARG A 269 -6.83 -23.21 -18.87
N ARG A 270 -7.95 -23.44 -18.17
CA ARG A 270 -9.09 -22.49 -18.15
C ARG A 270 -8.71 -21.20 -17.42
N ILE A 271 -8.03 -21.28 -16.28
CA ILE A 271 -7.51 -20.10 -15.56
C ILE A 271 -6.56 -19.29 -16.45
N GLU A 272 -5.62 -19.95 -17.13
CA GLU A 272 -4.70 -19.28 -18.05
C GLU A 272 -5.40 -18.67 -19.28
N HIS A 273 -6.47 -19.31 -19.76
CA HIS A 273 -7.33 -18.75 -20.80
C HIS A 273 -7.97 -17.44 -20.36
N TYR A 274 -8.61 -17.41 -19.19
CA TYR A 274 -9.18 -16.18 -18.61
C TYR A 274 -8.11 -15.12 -18.35
N ARG A 275 -6.95 -15.50 -17.78
CA ARG A 275 -5.83 -14.58 -17.53
C ARG A 275 -5.32 -13.93 -18.83
N THR A 276 -5.24 -14.69 -19.91
CA THR A 276 -4.82 -14.21 -21.23
C THR A 276 -5.85 -13.26 -21.82
N GLN A 277 -7.14 -13.57 -21.72
CA GLN A 277 -8.20 -12.65 -22.14
C GLN A 277 -8.11 -11.32 -21.37
N LEU A 278 -8.01 -11.37 -20.04
CA LEU A 278 -7.91 -10.19 -19.19
C LEU A 278 -6.64 -9.37 -19.47
N LYS A 279 -5.50 -10.00 -19.74
CA LYS A 279 -4.26 -9.30 -20.13
C LYS A 279 -4.47 -8.44 -21.39
N LYS A 280 -5.26 -8.90 -22.36
CA LYS A 280 -5.61 -8.16 -23.59
C LYS A 280 -6.58 -6.99 -23.36
N MET A 281 -7.14 -6.86 -22.15
CA MET A 281 -8.00 -5.75 -21.75
C MET A 281 -7.23 -4.61 -21.05
N ARG A 282 -5.93 -4.77 -20.78
CA ARG A 282 -5.07 -3.71 -20.23
C ARG A 282 -5.09 -2.48 -21.14
N GLY A 283 -5.59 -1.35 -20.63
CA GLY A 283 -5.63 -0.06 -21.35
C GLY A 283 -6.71 0.06 -22.44
N SER A 284 -7.44 -1.01 -22.78
CA SER A 284 -8.52 -0.99 -23.77
C SER A 284 -9.56 -2.07 -23.45
N THR A 285 -10.29 -1.82 -22.37
CA THR A 285 -11.47 -2.61 -22.01
C THR A 285 -12.66 -2.10 -22.81
N THR A 286 -13.34 -3.01 -23.50
CA THR A 286 -14.55 -2.70 -24.28
C THR A 286 -15.68 -3.59 -23.83
N GLU A 287 -16.90 -3.12 -24.04
CA GLU A 287 -18.11 -3.88 -23.71
C GLU A 287 -18.14 -5.26 -24.38
N SER A 288 -17.84 -5.33 -25.68
CA SER A 288 -17.81 -6.59 -26.44
C SER A 288 -16.89 -7.63 -25.78
N LYS A 289 -15.69 -7.22 -25.35
CA LYS A 289 -14.73 -8.09 -24.66
C LYS A 289 -15.28 -8.58 -23.32
N LEU A 290 -15.94 -7.71 -22.55
CA LEU A 290 -16.53 -8.06 -21.26
C LEU A 290 -17.75 -8.97 -21.40
N ASN A 291 -18.62 -8.71 -22.37
CA ASN A 291 -19.76 -9.55 -22.68
C ASN A 291 -19.31 -10.94 -23.14
N SER A 292 -18.24 -11.03 -23.93
CA SER A 292 -17.63 -12.32 -24.31
C SER A 292 -17.13 -13.07 -23.08
N LEU A 293 -16.35 -12.40 -22.22
CA LEU A 293 -15.84 -12.99 -20.99
C LEU A 293 -16.98 -13.46 -20.06
N MET A 294 -18.05 -12.66 -19.93
CA MET A 294 -19.23 -13.01 -19.15
C MET A 294 -19.92 -14.26 -19.70
N LYS A 295 -20.10 -14.38 -21.02
CA LYS A 295 -20.66 -15.58 -21.65
C LYS A 295 -19.80 -16.81 -21.41
N ASP A 296 -18.47 -16.67 -21.42
CA ASP A 296 -17.56 -17.80 -21.17
C ASP A 296 -17.62 -18.26 -19.71
N VAL A 297 -17.51 -17.33 -18.77
CA VAL A 297 -17.59 -17.63 -17.33
C VAL A 297 -18.96 -18.19 -16.95
N GLN A 298 -20.04 -17.75 -17.60
CA GLN A 298 -21.39 -18.25 -17.34
C GLN A 298 -21.57 -19.74 -17.71
N LYS A 299 -20.76 -20.29 -18.63
CA LYS A 299 -20.79 -21.71 -19.00
C LYS A 299 -20.15 -22.62 -17.95
N GLU A 300 -19.32 -22.07 -17.07
CA GLU A 300 -18.66 -22.83 -16.01
C GLU A 300 -19.67 -23.29 -14.96
N SER A 301 -19.40 -24.43 -14.32
CA SER A 301 -20.23 -24.92 -13.21
C SER A 301 -20.19 -23.94 -12.03
N ALA A 302 -21.20 -23.98 -11.14
CA ALA A 302 -21.20 -23.12 -9.96
C ALA A 302 -19.96 -23.33 -9.06
N VAL A 303 -19.48 -24.58 -8.97
CA VAL A 303 -18.26 -24.95 -8.24
C VAL A 303 -17.02 -24.34 -8.92
N ASP A 304 -16.92 -24.46 -10.25
CA ASP A 304 -15.80 -23.89 -11.00
C ASP A 304 -15.80 -22.36 -10.95
N GLN A 305 -16.97 -21.71 -11.01
CA GLN A 305 -17.09 -20.26 -10.86
C GLN A 305 -16.57 -19.78 -9.50
N PHE A 306 -16.85 -20.52 -8.43
CA PHE A 306 -16.27 -20.26 -7.12
C PHE A 306 -14.75 -20.44 -7.12
N LYS A 307 -14.23 -21.54 -7.67
CA LYS A 307 -12.77 -21.78 -7.76
C LYS A 307 -12.06 -20.73 -8.62
N ILE A 308 -12.69 -20.26 -9.70
CA ILE A 308 -12.19 -19.17 -10.53
C ILE A 308 -12.17 -17.87 -9.73
N ALA A 309 -13.26 -17.53 -9.01
CA ALA A 309 -13.28 -16.37 -8.13
C ALA A 309 -12.14 -16.43 -7.09
N HIS A 310 -11.98 -17.59 -6.45
CA HIS A 310 -10.94 -17.84 -5.46
C HIS A 310 -9.53 -17.65 -6.05
N ALA A 311 -9.26 -18.22 -7.24
CA ALA A 311 -7.98 -18.08 -7.91
C ALA A 311 -7.60 -16.62 -8.21
N PHE A 312 -8.52 -15.84 -8.78
CA PHE A 312 -8.25 -14.43 -9.09
C PHE A 312 -8.19 -13.55 -7.84
N ALA A 313 -9.01 -13.82 -6.82
CA ALA A 313 -8.95 -13.10 -5.56
C ALA A 313 -7.66 -13.39 -4.79
N LEU A 314 -7.22 -14.65 -4.71
CA LEU A 314 -5.95 -15.04 -4.09
C LEU A 314 -4.75 -14.49 -4.87
N GLN A 315 -4.80 -14.48 -6.21
CA GLN A 315 -3.77 -13.84 -7.02
C GLN A 315 -3.61 -12.35 -6.67
N LEU A 316 -4.72 -11.62 -6.51
CA LEU A 316 -4.69 -10.21 -6.09
C LEU A 316 -4.12 -10.03 -4.67
N GLU A 317 -4.45 -10.93 -3.73
CA GLU A 317 -3.85 -10.93 -2.38
C GLU A 317 -2.34 -11.16 -2.41
N ILE A 318 -1.87 -12.14 -3.19
CA ILE A 318 -0.44 -12.40 -3.36
C ILE A 318 0.26 -11.18 -3.95
N VAL A 319 -0.31 -10.53 -4.97
CA VAL A 319 0.23 -9.27 -5.52
C VAL A 319 0.31 -8.18 -4.45
N ASN A 320 -0.73 -8.03 -3.61
CA ASN A 320 -0.73 -7.07 -2.50
C ASN A 320 0.36 -7.39 -1.46
N VAL A 321 0.58 -8.67 -1.17
CA VAL A 321 1.65 -9.15 -0.26
C VAL A 321 3.04 -8.87 -0.86
N CYS A 322 3.27 -9.11 -2.15
CA CYS A 322 4.51 -8.73 -2.83
C CYS A 322 4.76 -7.21 -2.75
N GLU A 323 3.73 -6.39 -3.00
CA GLU A 323 3.84 -4.93 -2.84
C GLU A 323 4.17 -4.52 -1.40
N ALA A 324 3.55 -5.15 -0.41
CA ALA A 324 3.80 -4.89 1.01
C ALA A 324 5.23 -5.28 1.42
N ALA A 325 5.70 -6.44 0.99
CA ALA A 325 7.06 -6.93 1.22
C ALA A 325 8.09 -5.97 0.61
N TYR A 326 7.94 -5.60 -0.67
CA TYR A 326 8.80 -4.64 -1.34
C TYR A 326 8.82 -3.27 -0.63
N ARG A 327 7.66 -2.72 -0.27
CA ARG A 327 7.58 -1.43 0.46
C ARG A 327 8.30 -1.51 1.80
N THR A 328 8.13 -2.61 2.53
CA THR A 328 8.77 -2.84 3.82
C THR A 328 10.28 -2.92 3.68
N TRP A 329 10.77 -3.72 2.73
CA TRP A 329 12.20 -3.82 2.41
C TRP A 329 12.80 -2.46 2.02
N ARG A 330 12.16 -1.74 1.09
CA ARG A 330 12.62 -0.41 0.65
C ARG A 330 12.68 0.58 1.81
N GLN A 331 11.70 0.53 2.72
CA GLN A 331 11.68 1.41 3.88
C GLN A 331 12.80 1.07 4.88
N ARG A 332 13.14 -0.22 5.05
CA ARG A 332 14.28 -0.65 5.89
C ARG A 332 15.63 -0.18 5.34
N GLN A 333 15.76 0.00 4.03
CA GLN A 333 17.00 0.49 3.43
C GLN A 333 17.21 2.01 3.55
N LYS A 334 16.14 2.78 3.79
CA LYS A 334 16.29 4.22 3.94
C LYS A 334 17.08 4.52 5.22
N PRO A 335 18.02 5.48 5.20
CA PRO A 335 18.67 5.92 6.41
C PRO A 335 17.58 6.36 7.39
N VAL A 336 17.66 5.84 8.61
CA VAL A 336 16.76 6.25 9.67
C VAL A 336 16.93 7.75 9.86
N PRO A 337 15.89 8.58 9.61
CA PRO A 337 16.03 10.01 9.80
C PRO A 337 16.51 10.28 11.23
N GLN A 338 17.58 11.05 11.38
CA GLN A 338 17.99 11.51 12.71
C GLN A 338 16.82 12.30 13.31
N GLY A 339 16.27 11.77 14.41
CA GLY A 339 15.08 12.34 15.03
C GLY A 339 15.33 13.78 15.44
N ILE A 340 14.47 14.69 14.98
CA ILE A 340 14.44 16.05 15.49
C ILE A 340 14.04 15.99 16.97
N LYS A 341 14.86 16.56 17.84
CA LYS A 341 14.74 16.54 19.32
C LYS A 341 13.63 17.46 19.87
N GLN A 342 12.49 17.62 19.19
CA GLN A 342 11.39 18.45 19.69
C GLN A 342 10.08 17.69 19.84
N ARG A 343 9.46 17.89 21.00
CA ARG A 343 8.26 17.21 21.48
C ARG A 343 7.03 17.63 20.66
N VAL A 344 6.60 16.76 19.74
CA VAL A 344 5.25 16.77 19.15
C VAL A 344 4.37 15.84 19.99
N ASP A 345 3.07 16.06 20.07
CA ASP A 345 2.16 15.25 20.89
C ASP A 345 1.23 14.44 19.98
N LEU A 346 1.73 13.28 19.52
CA LEU A 346 1.04 12.42 18.56
C LEU A 346 0.08 11.46 19.28
N LYS A 347 -1.21 11.53 18.93
CA LYS A 347 -2.24 10.65 19.50
C LYS A 347 -2.87 9.80 18.41
N PHE A 348 -2.72 8.48 18.52
CA PHE A 348 -3.37 7.52 17.63
C PHE A 348 -4.53 6.83 18.33
N VAL A 349 -5.69 6.86 17.68
CA VAL A 349 -6.89 6.17 18.15
C VAL A 349 -7.18 5.01 17.22
N LEU A 350 -6.94 3.80 17.69
CA LEU A 350 -7.12 2.58 16.93
C LEU A 350 -8.61 2.24 16.83
N THR A 351 -9.08 1.83 15.66
CA THR A 351 -10.46 1.34 15.49
C THR A 351 -10.46 -0.09 14.98
N ALA A 352 -11.56 -0.81 15.23
CA ALA A 352 -11.86 -2.07 14.56
C ALA A 352 -11.70 -1.93 13.04
N HIS A 353 -11.41 -3.04 12.35
CA HIS A 353 -11.24 -3.06 10.91
C HIS A 353 -12.61 -3.16 10.24
N PRO A 354 -13.23 -2.04 9.82
CA PRO A 354 -14.65 -2.03 9.46
C PRO A 354 -14.90 -2.59 8.05
N THR A 355 -13.83 -2.96 7.35
CA THR A 355 -13.77 -3.48 5.97
C THR A 355 -13.03 -4.83 5.86
N GLU A 356 -12.60 -5.46 6.98
CA GLU A 356 -11.84 -6.72 6.89
C GLU A 356 -12.81 -7.87 6.68
N ALA A 357 -13.08 -8.19 5.42
CA ALA A 357 -13.90 -9.35 5.10
C ALA A 357 -13.08 -10.66 5.08
N ARG A 358 -11.73 -10.57 5.16
CA ARG A 358 -10.87 -11.76 5.11
C ARG A 358 -10.95 -12.58 6.39
N SER A 359 -10.79 -13.90 6.26
CA SER A 359 -10.73 -14.78 7.42
C SER A 359 -9.46 -14.51 8.26
N PRO A 360 -9.51 -14.59 9.60
CA PRO A 360 -8.34 -14.33 10.45
C PRO A 360 -7.13 -15.21 10.11
N ILE A 361 -7.38 -16.50 9.81
CA ILE A 361 -6.34 -17.45 9.40
C ILE A 361 -5.69 -17.02 8.07
N MET A 362 -6.48 -16.52 7.12
CA MET A 362 -5.95 -16.00 5.85
C MET A 362 -5.02 -14.82 6.08
N VAL A 363 -5.43 -13.86 6.92
CA VAL A 363 -4.61 -12.69 7.27
C VAL A 363 -3.29 -13.11 7.92
N GLU A 364 -3.32 -14.08 8.85
CA GLU A 364 -2.12 -14.60 9.50
C GLU A 364 -1.15 -15.24 8.49
N GLN A 365 -1.64 -16.09 7.59
CA GLN A 365 -0.75 -16.74 6.61
C GLN A 365 -0.21 -15.77 5.56
N LEU A 366 -0.99 -14.76 5.15
CA LEU A 366 -0.50 -13.70 4.26
C LEU A 366 0.61 -12.86 4.92
N GLN A 367 0.57 -12.68 6.25
CA GLN A 367 1.66 -12.05 7.00
C GLN A 367 2.92 -12.91 7.00
N LYS A 368 2.80 -14.22 7.23
CA LYS A 368 3.95 -15.15 7.12
C LYS A 368 4.55 -15.14 5.72
N LEU A 369 3.71 -15.16 4.68
CA LEU A 369 4.16 -15.00 3.30
C LEU A 369 4.90 -13.67 3.10
N THR A 370 4.40 -12.57 3.66
CA THR A 370 5.07 -11.26 3.59
C THR A 370 6.47 -11.31 4.19
N GLU A 371 6.64 -11.94 5.36
CA GLU A 371 7.94 -12.07 6.02
C GLU A 371 8.93 -12.91 5.19
N LEU A 372 8.45 -14.03 4.62
CA LEU A 372 9.26 -14.86 3.72
C LEU A 372 9.73 -14.05 2.50
N LEU A 373 8.83 -13.34 1.83
CA LEU A 373 9.19 -12.51 0.68
C LEU A 373 10.17 -11.39 1.06
N ILE A 374 10.07 -10.78 2.24
CA ILE A 374 11.05 -9.78 2.68
C ILE A 374 12.45 -10.39 2.82
N ASN A 375 12.55 -11.59 3.39
CA ASN A 375 13.82 -12.30 3.53
C ASN A 375 14.39 -12.69 2.16
N GLU A 376 13.54 -13.08 1.20
CA GLU A 376 13.96 -13.36 -0.18
C GLU A 376 14.63 -12.16 -0.85
N ILE A 377 14.04 -10.97 -0.76
CA ILE A 377 14.62 -9.76 -1.34
C ILE A 377 15.96 -9.42 -0.67
N HIS A 378 16.07 -9.66 0.65
CA HIS A 378 17.31 -9.40 1.39
C HIS A 378 18.45 -10.33 0.97
N ASN A 379 18.15 -11.60 0.68
CA ASN A 379 19.13 -12.61 0.29
C ASN A 379 19.39 -12.63 -1.22
N ASN A 380 19.34 -11.47 -1.89
CA ASN A 380 19.52 -11.34 -3.35
C ASN A 380 18.65 -12.32 -4.16
N PHE A 381 17.44 -12.63 -3.68
CA PHE A 381 16.52 -13.57 -4.32
C PHE A 381 17.09 -14.99 -4.49
N VAL A 382 17.94 -15.44 -3.55
CA VAL A 382 18.35 -16.85 -3.43
C VAL A 382 17.29 -17.56 -2.58
N PHE A 383 16.56 -18.49 -3.20
CA PHE A 383 15.27 -18.99 -2.70
C PHE A 383 15.33 -20.39 -2.07
N SER A 384 14.41 -20.64 -1.13
CA SER A 384 13.82 -21.97 -0.94
C SER A 384 12.46 -22.00 -1.65
N GLU A 385 12.45 -22.43 -2.92
CA GLU A 385 11.22 -22.54 -3.70
C GLU A 385 10.19 -23.48 -3.04
N GLN A 386 10.66 -24.48 -2.30
CA GLN A 386 9.82 -25.40 -1.56
C GLN A 386 9.03 -24.72 -0.44
N GLU A 387 9.65 -23.79 0.30
CA GLU A 387 9.00 -23.09 1.40
C GLU A 387 7.91 -22.13 0.89
N LEU A 388 8.24 -21.34 -0.14
CA LEU A 388 7.27 -20.43 -0.77
C LEU A 388 6.09 -21.19 -1.38
N MET A 389 6.37 -22.30 -2.09
CA MET A 389 5.33 -23.17 -2.65
C MET A 389 4.44 -23.76 -1.56
N SER A 390 5.01 -24.22 -0.44
CA SER A 390 4.25 -24.79 0.68
C SER A 390 3.25 -23.78 1.26
N GLN A 391 3.68 -22.53 1.43
CA GLN A 391 2.78 -21.48 1.93
C GLN A 391 1.66 -21.14 0.94
N ILE A 392 1.96 -21.07 -0.36
CA ILE A 392 0.93 -20.80 -1.39
C ILE A 392 -0.06 -21.98 -1.49
N ARG A 393 0.40 -23.23 -1.35
CA ARG A 393 -0.50 -24.40 -1.23
C ARG A 393 -1.46 -24.25 -0.05
N PHE A 394 -0.95 -23.83 1.11
CA PHE A 394 -1.79 -23.65 2.27
C PHE A 394 -2.82 -22.53 2.06
N LEU A 395 -2.42 -21.39 1.49
CA LEU A 395 -3.31 -20.28 1.17
C LEU A 395 -4.46 -20.68 0.21
N TRP A 396 -4.19 -21.53 -0.78
CA TRP A 396 -5.20 -22.05 -1.73
C TRP A 396 -6.34 -22.82 -1.04
N HIS A 397 -6.07 -23.49 0.07
CA HIS A 397 -7.07 -24.27 0.81
C HIS A 397 -7.78 -23.48 1.90
N LEU A 398 -7.37 -22.24 2.17
CA LEU A 398 -7.98 -21.41 3.20
C LEU A 398 -9.17 -20.62 2.66
N PRO A 399 -10.26 -20.47 3.43
CA PRO A 399 -11.35 -19.60 3.03
C PRO A 399 -10.87 -18.14 3.01
N LEU A 400 -11.06 -17.46 1.88
CA LEU A 400 -10.75 -16.04 1.77
C LEU A 400 -11.64 -15.23 2.72
N SER A 401 -12.94 -15.53 2.76
CA SER A 401 -13.93 -14.78 3.56
C SER A 401 -14.23 -15.38 4.94
N LYS A 402 -14.70 -14.53 5.87
CA LYS A 402 -15.12 -14.97 7.21
C LYS A 402 -16.35 -15.88 7.17
N ARG A 403 -16.31 -16.97 7.94
CA ARG A 403 -17.49 -17.83 8.17
C ARG A 403 -18.50 -17.22 9.14
N LYS A 404 -18.08 -16.44 10.13
CA LYS A 404 -18.93 -15.78 11.14
C LYS A 404 -18.47 -14.32 11.31
N ALA A 405 -19.42 -13.43 11.65
CA ALA A 405 -19.06 -12.04 11.98
C ALA A 405 -18.18 -12.05 13.23
N PRO A 406 -17.11 -11.24 13.27
CA PRO A 406 -16.27 -11.16 14.45
C PRO A 406 -17.07 -10.55 15.61
N THR A 407 -16.81 -11.01 16.82
CA THR A 407 -17.26 -10.31 18.03
C THR A 407 -16.39 -9.08 18.27
N VAL A 408 -16.86 -8.17 19.12
CA VAL A 408 -16.05 -7.00 19.54
C VAL A 408 -14.75 -7.44 20.23
N LEU A 409 -14.76 -8.57 20.92
CA LEU A 409 -13.57 -9.14 21.58
C LEU A 409 -12.57 -9.69 20.57
N ASP A 410 -13.03 -10.33 19.50
CA ASP A 410 -12.16 -10.81 18.41
C ASP A 410 -11.45 -9.64 17.73
N GLU A 411 -12.18 -8.56 17.45
CA GLU A 411 -11.60 -7.34 16.88
C GLU A 411 -10.59 -6.68 17.82
N ALA A 412 -10.86 -6.69 19.13
CA ALA A 412 -9.96 -6.14 20.15
C ALA A 412 -8.66 -6.94 20.21
N ASP A 413 -8.74 -8.27 20.34
CA ASP A 413 -7.56 -9.11 20.48
C ASP A 413 -6.66 -9.05 19.25
N PHE A 414 -7.26 -9.04 18.06
CA PHE A 414 -6.53 -8.87 16.79
C PHE A 414 -5.76 -7.54 16.73
N ILE A 415 -6.38 -6.42 17.12
CA ILE A 415 -5.70 -5.12 17.09
C ILE A 415 -4.59 -5.06 18.14
N PHE A 416 -4.84 -5.61 19.33
CA PHE A 416 -3.88 -5.58 20.42
C PHE A 416 -2.67 -6.47 20.11
N SER A 417 -2.83 -7.61 19.45
CA SER A 417 -1.72 -8.46 19.06
C SER A 417 -0.75 -7.77 18.10
N LEU A 418 -1.25 -6.93 17.17
CA LEU A 418 -0.41 -6.16 16.25
C LEU A 418 0.39 -5.08 17.00
N VAL A 419 -0.28 -4.33 17.88
CA VAL A 419 0.31 -3.16 18.56
C VAL A 419 1.27 -3.56 19.67
N PHE A 420 0.99 -4.64 20.38
CA PHE A 420 1.85 -5.19 21.43
C PHE A 420 2.86 -6.22 20.90
N SER A 421 3.03 -6.33 19.58
CA SER A 421 4.13 -7.09 18.99
C SER A 421 5.47 -6.51 19.45
N GLU A 422 6.39 -7.38 19.89
CA GLU A 422 7.58 -6.97 20.66
C GLU A 422 8.44 -5.91 19.95
N LYS A 423 8.80 -6.15 18.68
CA LYS A 423 9.68 -5.24 17.93
C LYS A 423 9.07 -3.84 17.76
N VAL A 424 7.74 -3.76 17.64
CA VAL A 424 7.01 -2.51 17.40
C VAL A 424 6.74 -1.80 18.72
N PHE A 425 6.37 -2.54 19.76
CA PHE A 425 6.07 -1.99 21.06
C PHE A 425 7.32 -1.47 21.78
N ASP A 426 8.45 -2.18 21.68
CA ASP A 426 9.72 -1.70 22.24
C ASP A 426 10.22 -0.43 21.55
N PHE A 427 10.02 -0.35 20.23
CA PHE A 427 10.28 0.87 19.48
C PHE A 427 9.35 2.02 19.92
N PHE A 428 8.06 1.74 20.06
CA PHE A 428 7.08 2.71 20.53
C PHE A 428 7.49 3.27 21.91
N LEU A 429 7.90 2.41 22.84
CA LEU A 429 8.32 2.80 24.19
C LEU A 429 9.64 3.59 24.19
N SER A 430 10.63 3.17 23.39
CA SER A 430 11.94 3.83 23.35
C SER A 430 11.92 5.20 22.68
N GLU A 431 11.04 5.39 21.69
CA GLU A 431 10.89 6.67 20.96
C GLU A 431 9.77 7.55 21.51
N ASN A 432 8.94 7.04 22.43
CA ASN A 432 7.90 7.83 23.09
C ASN A 432 8.45 9.14 23.71
N PRO A 433 9.64 9.20 24.34
CA PRO A 433 10.23 10.46 24.80
C PRO A 433 10.43 11.49 23.68
N SER A 434 10.74 11.05 22.45
CA SER A 434 10.96 11.90 21.28
C SER A 434 9.65 12.50 20.75
N TYR A 435 8.58 11.71 20.71
CA TYR A 435 7.33 12.05 20.01
C TYR A 435 6.07 12.13 20.89
N ASN A 436 6.21 11.97 22.22
CA ASN A 436 5.12 11.86 23.20
C ASN A 436 3.94 11.02 22.68
N LEU A 437 4.22 9.82 22.17
CA LEU A 437 3.26 8.96 21.51
C LEU A 437 2.18 8.49 22.50
N LYS A 438 0.90 8.66 22.13
CA LYS A 438 -0.23 8.15 22.91
C LYS A 438 -1.08 7.23 22.05
N LEU A 439 -1.28 6.00 22.52
CA LEU A 439 -2.20 5.03 21.92
C LEU A 439 -3.50 4.98 22.72
N ARG A 440 -4.60 4.91 21.98
CA ARG A 440 -5.98 4.79 22.48
C ARG A 440 -6.75 3.84 21.56
N THR A 441 -7.92 3.35 21.97
CA THR A 441 -8.74 2.48 21.11
C THR A 441 -10.23 2.80 21.20
N TRP A 442 -10.96 2.70 20.08
CA TRP A 442 -12.41 2.71 20.03
C TRP A 442 -13.03 1.34 20.35
N VAL A 443 -12.26 0.25 20.20
CA VAL A 443 -12.79 -1.10 20.34
C VAL A 443 -13.17 -1.35 21.80
N GLY A 444 -14.44 -1.70 22.02
CA GLY A 444 -15.04 -1.81 23.35
C GLY A 444 -15.58 -0.49 23.93
N GLY A 445 -15.37 0.65 23.26
CA GLY A 445 -15.85 1.98 23.68
C GLY A 445 -16.82 2.66 22.71
N ASP A 446 -16.79 2.34 21.42
CA ASP A 446 -17.69 2.89 20.39
C ASP A 446 -19.08 2.23 20.45
N LYS A 447 -19.96 2.78 21.29
CA LYS A 447 -21.32 2.29 21.54
C LYS A 447 -22.35 2.79 20.52
N ASP A 448 -22.09 3.94 19.89
CA ASP A 448 -22.96 4.60 18.91
C ASP A 448 -23.54 3.58 17.91
N GLY A 449 -24.85 3.32 17.98
CA GLY A 449 -25.55 2.40 17.08
C GLY A 449 -24.99 0.97 17.05
N HIS A 450 -24.19 0.56 18.02
CA HIS A 450 -23.58 -0.76 18.15
C HIS A 450 -24.24 -1.54 19.29
N PRO A 451 -25.04 -2.60 19.03
CA PRO A 451 -25.72 -3.35 20.08
C PRO A 451 -24.77 -4.25 20.88
N GLY A 452 -23.71 -4.77 20.25
CA GLY A 452 -22.70 -5.61 20.89
C GLY A 452 -21.69 -4.90 21.82
N VAL A 453 -21.78 -3.58 22.02
CA VAL A 453 -20.91 -2.85 22.94
C VAL A 453 -21.69 -2.49 24.19
N ASN A 454 -21.17 -2.84 25.37
CA ASN A 454 -21.77 -2.58 26.67
C ASN A 454 -20.67 -2.62 27.76
N SER A 455 -21.03 -2.44 29.03
CA SER A 455 -20.07 -2.43 30.15
C SER A 455 -19.30 -3.74 30.32
N GLU A 456 -19.91 -4.88 30.03
CA GLU A 456 -19.25 -6.19 30.14
C GLU A 456 -18.21 -6.37 29.03
N ILE A 457 -18.59 -6.11 27.79
CA ILE A 457 -17.69 -6.19 26.62
C ILE A 457 -16.56 -5.18 26.74
N MET A 458 -16.84 -3.95 27.18
CA MET A 458 -15.83 -2.93 27.48
C MET A 458 -14.78 -3.46 28.47
N ARG A 459 -15.22 -4.06 29.58
CA ARG A 459 -14.32 -4.70 30.57
C ARG A 459 -13.57 -5.89 29.96
N GLY A 460 -14.20 -6.67 29.11
CA GLY A 460 -13.57 -7.74 28.33
C GLY A 460 -12.42 -7.23 27.46
N CYS A 461 -12.63 -6.15 26.69
CA CYS A 461 -11.57 -5.51 25.90
C CYS A 461 -10.44 -4.96 26.79
N LEU A 462 -10.77 -4.33 27.92
CA LEU A 462 -9.76 -3.87 28.88
C LEU A 462 -8.92 -5.05 29.41
N ASN A 463 -9.54 -6.18 29.75
CA ASN A 463 -8.85 -7.42 30.16
C ASN A 463 -7.93 -7.97 29.07
N LEU A 464 -8.38 -7.99 27.80
CA LEU A 464 -7.53 -8.41 26.68
C LEU A 464 -6.28 -7.54 26.57
N SER A 465 -6.45 -6.21 26.60
CA SER A 465 -5.31 -5.28 26.55
C SER A 465 -4.36 -5.45 27.75
N ARG A 466 -4.91 -5.65 28.96
CA ARG A 466 -4.16 -5.95 30.20
C ARG A 466 -3.32 -7.21 30.02
N ASN A 467 -3.89 -8.27 29.46
CA ASN A 467 -3.19 -9.53 29.26
C ASN A 467 -2.00 -9.41 28.28
N HIS A 468 -2.12 -8.60 27.23
CA HIS A 468 -0.99 -8.31 26.33
C HIS A 468 0.10 -7.51 27.06
N ILE A 469 -0.27 -6.44 27.78
CA ILE A 469 0.68 -5.62 28.56
C ILE A 469 1.39 -6.44 29.64
N LEU A 470 0.67 -7.29 30.37
CA LEU A 470 1.24 -8.14 31.41
C LEU A 470 2.20 -9.18 30.84
N ARG A 471 1.92 -9.75 29.66
CA ARG A 471 2.85 -10.65 28.96
C ARG A 471 4.16 -9.95 28.60
N VAL A 472 4.09 -8.73 28.08
CA VAL A 472 5.28 -7.91 27.80
C VAL A 472 6.03 -7.60 29.10
N LEU A 473 5.33 -7.16 30.14
CA LEU A 473 5.91 -6.82 31.44
C LEU A 473 6.62 -8.02 32.07
N GLN A 474 5.97 -9.19 32.06
CA GLN A 474 6.54 -10.45 32.54
C GLN A 474 7.81 -10.78 31.79
N LYS A 475 7.78 -10.80 30.45
CA LYS A 475 8.95 -11.09 29.62
C LYS A 475 10.12 -10.15 29.94
N LYS A 476 9.85 -8.84 30.05
CA LYS A 476 10.88 -7.85 30.36
C LYS A 476 11.49 -8.07 31.74
N LEU A 477 10.67 -8.31 32.76
CA LEU A 477 11.15 -8.62 34.10
C LEU A 477 11.94 -9.93 34.17
N THR A 478 11.52 -10.96 33.41
CA THR A 478 12.26 -12.23 33.31
C THR A 478 13.65 -12.02 32.72
N ILE A 479 13.80 -11.22 31.65
CA ILE A 479 15.12 -10.90 31.10
C ILE A 479 16.02 -10.25 32.17
N VAL A 480 15.49 -9.29 32.95
CA VAL A 480 16.26 -8.68 34.04
C VAL A 480 16.64 -9.71 35.11
N LEU A 481 15.72 -10.62 35.46
CA LEU A 481 15.98 -11.67 36.42
C LEU A 481 17.11 -12.60 35.95
N ASP A 482 17.03 -13.09 34.70
CA ASP A 482 18.02 -13.99 34.11
C ASP A 482 19.42 -13.34 34.09
N ASP A 483 19.50 -12.05 33.75
CA ASP A 483 20.76 -11.31 33.73
C ASP A 483 21.34 -11.11 35.14
N LEU A 484 20.49 -10.86 36.14
CA LEU A 484 20.93 -10.77 37.54
C LEU A 484 21.38 -12.12 38.08
N GLU A 485 20.65 -13.21 37.81
CA GLU A 485 21.03 -14.57 38.26
C GLU A 485 22.36 -15.02 37.67
N ARG A 486 22.64 -14.67 36.40
CA ARG A 486 23.95 -14.90 35.79
C ARG A 486 25.06 -14.14 36.52
N LEU A 487 24.81 -12.91 36.95
CA LEU A 487 25.76 -12.13 37.75
C LEU A 487 25.96 -12.72 39.15
N GLU A 488 24.91 -13.27 39.78
CA GLU A 488 25.04 -14.02 41.05
C GLU A 488 25.95 -15.23 40.90
N GLY A 489 25.73 -16.01 39.84
CA GLY A 489 26.51 -17.21 39.55
C GLY A 489 28.00 -16.92 39.34
N ILE A 490 28.36 -15.77 38.76
CA ILE A 490 29.75 -15.35 38.54
C ILE A 490 30.38 -14.75 39.81
N SER A 491 29.64 -13.93 40.55
CA SER A 491 30.17 -13.19 41.70
C SER A 491 30.18 -13.97 43.02
N GLN A 492 29.51 -15.14 43.07
CA GLN A 492 29.24 -15.91 44.29
C GLN A 492 28.60 -15.08 45.43
N SER A 493 27.99 -13.94 45.07
CA SER A 493 27.34 -13.00 45.98
C SER A 493 25.89 -12.80 45.54
N ARG A 494 24.95 -12.68 46.49
CA ARG A 494 23.53 -12.42 46.14
C ARG A 494 23.42 -11.08 45.42
N ALA A 495 22.86 -11.06 44.23
CA ALA A 495 22.59 -9.87 43.46
C ALA A 495 21.42 -9.14 44.12
N PRO A 496 21.60 -7.88 44.51
CA PRO A 496 20.54 -7.13 45.15
C PRO A 496 19.35 -6.96 44.19
N GLY A 497 18.24 -7.66 44.47
CA GLY A 497 16.95 -7.46 43.81
C GLY A 497 16.36 -8.64 43.04
N ALA A 498 17.10 -9.74 42.81
CA ALA A 498 16.59 -10.90 42.04
C ALA A 498 15.31 -11.49 42.66
N GLU A 499 15.30 -11.76 43.96
CA GLU A 499 14.12 -12.25 44.68
C GLU A 499 12.94 -11.28 44.61
N ALA A 500 13.20 -9.97 44.73
CA ALA A 500 12.15 -8.98 44.61
C ALA A 500 11.53 -8.94 43.21
N ILE A 501 12.31 -9.17 42.15
CA ILE A 501 11.81 -9.32 40.78
C ILE A 501 10.97 -10.60 40.64
N ARG A 502 11.40 -11.74 41.20
CA ARG A 502 10.57 -12.97 41.22
C ARG A 502 9.20 -12.71 41.82
N VAL A 503 9.16 -12.03 42.96
CA VAL A 503 7.89 -11.69 43.62
C VAL A 503 7.06 -10.73 42.77
N LEU A 504 7.67 -9.73 42.12
CA LEU A 504 6.95 -8.83 41.21
C LEU A 504 6.33 -9.58 40.02
N ILE A 505 7.05 -10.55 39.43
CA ILE A 505 6.57 -11.41 38.35
C ILE A 505 5.36 -12.23 38.83
N LYS A 506 5.48 -12.89 40.00
CA LYS A 506 4.40 -13.67 40.60
C LYS A 506 3.15 -12.83 40.87
N ASP A 507 3.34 -11.60 41.34
CA ASP A 507 2.23 -10.69 41.63
C ASP A 507 1.45 -10.26 40.37
N LEU A 508 2.02 -10.39 39.15
CA LEU A 508 1.34 -10.01 37.90
C LEU A 508 0.05 -10.80 37.66
N ASP A 509 -0.01 -12.06 38.09
CA ASP A 509 -1.19 -12.91 37.89
C ASP A 509 -2.43 -12.34 38.61
N SER A 510 -2.22 -11.68 39.75
CA SER A 510 -3.29 -11.01 40.50
C SER A 510 -3.91 -9.81 39.77
N LEU A 511 -3.24 -9.29 38.73
CA LEU A 511 -3.65 -8.12 37.95
C LEU A 511 -4.37 -8.47 36.64
N ARG A 512 -4.42 -9.76 36.25
CA ARG A 512 -4.99 -10.20 34.95
C ARG A 512 -6.45 -9.84 34.79
N LYS A 513 -7.29 -10.14 35.79
CA LYS A 513 -8.73 -9.89 35.77
C LYS A 513 -9.06 -8.54 36.40
N ILE A 514 -9.58 -7.61 35.61
CA ILE A 514 -10.09 -6.30 36.04
C ILE A 514 -11.44 -6.48 36.74
N SER A 515 -11.55 -5.93 37.95
CA SER A 515 -12.74 -6.01 38.80
C SER A 515 -12.92 -4.70 39.59
N THR A 516 -13.83 -4.66 40.59
CA THR A 516 -14.02 -3.47 41.45
C THR A 516 -12.69 -3.00 42.02
N SER A 517 -12.43 -1.70 41.99
CA SER A 517 -11.23 -1.10 42.60
C SER A 517 -9.91 -1.70 42.07
N ASP A 518 -9.90 -2.14 40.81
CA ASP A 518 -8.71 -2.63 40.12
C ASP A 518 -7.55 -1.63 40.20
N GLY A 519 -7.84 -0.33 40.12
CA GLY A 519 -6.82 0.72 40.26
C GLY A 519 -6.06 0.67 41.59
N SER A 520 -6.66 0.17 42.67
CA SER A 520 -5.94 -0.05 43.94
C SER A 520 -4.87 -1.13 43.82
N ARG A 521 -5.19 -2.24 43.14
CA ARG A 521 -4.25 -3.36 42.93
C ARG A 521 -3.12 -2.95 42.01
N VAL A 522 -3.43 -2.27 40.90
CA VAL A 522 -2.41 -1.76 39.96
C VAL A 522 -1.51 -0.74 40.66
N LYS A 523 -2.07 0.23 41.40
CA LYS A 523 -1.30 1.20 42.17
C LYS A 523 -0.38 0.53 43.20
N LYS A 524 -0.87 -0.49 43.93
CA LYS A 524 -0.08 -1.26 44.89
C LYS A 524 1.12 -1.95 44.22
N TRP A 525 0.91 -2.58 43.06
CA TRP A 525 1.98 -3.22 42.30
C TRP A 525 3.01 -2.19 41.80
N ILE A 526 2.56 -1.07 41.23
CA ILE A 526 3.46 0.01 40.77
C ILE A 526 4.28 0.60 41.91
N LEU A 527 3.69 0.78 43.10
CA LEU A 527 4.41 1.25 44.28
C LEU A 527 5.48 0.25 44.72
N LYS A 528 5.18 -1.06 44.70
CA LYS A 528 6.15 -2.12 44.99
C LYS A 528 7.31 -2.11 44.00
N TYR A 529 7.01 -1.97 42.70
CA TYR A 529 8.01 -1.82 41.65
C TYR A 529 8.89 -0.58 41.83
N ARG A 530 8.31 0.59 42.11
CA ARG A 530 9.08 1.83 42.35
C ARG A 530 9.93 1.76 43.62
N LYS A 531 9.42 1.14 44.69
CA LYS A 531 10.16 0.93 45.94
C LYS A 531 11.38 0.04 45.72
N LEU A 532 11.26 -1.00 44.88
CA LEU A 532 12.39 -1.82 44.48
C LEU A 532 13.48 -0.95 43.84
N LEU A 533 13.13 -0.13 42.84
CA LEU A 533 14.12 0.66 42.10
C LEU A 533 14.84 1.73 42.94
N HIS A 534 14.17 2.32 43.93
CA HIS A 534 14.75 3.39 44.76
C HIS A 534 15.88 2.91 45.68
N GLY A 535 15.98 1.60 45.95
CA GLY A 535 16.96 1.01 46.87
C GLY A 535 17.99 0.09 46.21
N THR A 536 18.03 0.04 44.87
CA THR A 536 18.83 -0.96 44.14
C THR A 536 20.03 -0.37 43.40
N PRO A 537 21.09 -1.18 43.19
CA PRO A 537 22.28 -0.73 42.47
C PRO A 537 21.99 -0.26 41.03
N PRO A 538 22.89 0.56 40.44
CA PRO A 538 22.76 1.04 39.06
C PRO A 538 22.57 -0.05 38.01
N VAL A 539 23.11 -1.27 38.22
CA VAL A 539 22.94 -2.38 37.28
C VAL A 539 21.47 -2.74 37.07
N LEU A 540 20.64 -2.65 38.11
CA LEU A 540 19.20 -2.87 38.00
C LEU A 540 18.48 -1.60 37.55
N SER A 541 18.72 -0.46 38.21
CA SER A 541 17.97 0.76 37.94
C SER A 541 18.23 1.38 36.56
N LYS A 542 19.38 1.11 35.94
CA LYS A 542 19.74 1.54 34.57
C LYS A 542 19.60 0.42 33.53
N HIS A 543 19.09 -0.76 33.91
CA HIS A 543 18.87 -1.84 32.96
C HIS A 543 17.90 -1.40 31.85
N TYR A 544 18.22 -1.68 30.58
CA TYR A 544 17.42 -1.20 29.46
C TYR A 544 15.94 -1.64 29.54
N GLN A 545 15.69 -2.88 29.96
CA GLN A 545 14.33 -3.38 30.15
C GLN A 545 13.58 -2.65 31.28
N ILE A 546 14.28 -2.20 32.33
CA ILE A 546 13.68 -1.39 33.40
C ILE A 546 13.28 -0.02 32.85
N THR A 547 14.11 0.61 32.03
CA THR A 547 13.77 1.87 31.32
C THR A 547 12.51 1.70 30.47
N LEU A 548 12.40 0.61 29.70
CA LEU A 548 11.19 0.33 28.92
C LEU A 548 9.95 0.11 29.79
N ILE A 549 10.09 -0.58 30.93
CA ILE A 549 8.99 -0.75 31.88
C ILE A 549 8.55 0.60 32.45
N GLN A 550 9.46 1.49 32.81
CA GLN A 550 9.12 2.84 33.28
C GLN A 550 8.33 3.61 32.23
N GLN A 551 8.81 3.61 30.97
CA GLN A 551 8.09 4.25 29.85
C GLN A 551 6.69 3.64 29.66
N MET A 552 6.57 2.32 29.78
CA MET A 552 5.28 1.64 29.68
C MET A 552 4.31 2.06 30.79
N LEU A 553 4.79 2.19 32.04
CA LEU A 553 3.97 2.66 33.16
C LEU A 553 3.54 4.13 33.02
N GLU A 554 4.34 4.96 32.35
CA GLU A 554 3.97 6.34 32.03
C GLU A 554 2.88 6.42 30.95
N VAL A 555 2.97 5.58 29.91
CA VAL A 555 2.00 5.57 28.81
C VAL A 555 0.70 4.87 29.22
N PHE A 556 0.79 3.78 29.99
CA PHE A 556 -0.33 2.94 30.43
C PHE A 556 -0.39 2.82 31.96
N PRO A 557 -0.77 3.87 32.71
CA PRO A 557 -0.73 3.85 34.18
C PRO A 557 -1.65 2.83 34.83
N ALA A 558 -2.75 2.46 34.17
CA ALA A 558 -3.67 1.41 34.61
C ALA A 558 -3.37 0.04 33.98
N LEU A 559 -2.21 -0.12 33.31
CA LEU A 559 -1.82 -1.35 32.59
C LEU A 559 -2.90 -1.83 31.61
N VAL A 560 -3.57 -0.90 30.93
CA VAL A 560 -4.56 -1.16 29.87
C VAL A 560 -4.31 -0.21 28.71
N LEU A 561 -4.70 -0.61 27.51
CA LEU A 561 -4.84 0.33 26.40
C LEU A 561 -6.13 1.14 26.64
N PRO A 562 -6.05 2.46 26.89
CA PRO A 562 -7.23 3.18 27.31
C PRO A 562 -8.20 3.38 26.15
N ILE A 563 -9.49 3.20 26.45
CA ILE A 563 -10.58 3.30 25.47
C ILE A 563 -11.01 4.76 25.25
N GLU A 564 -11.58 5.06 24.09
CA GLU A 564 -12.38 6.25 23.84
C GLU A 564 -13.85 5.83 23.82
N LEU A 565 -14.67 6.44 24.67
CA LEU A 565 -16.11 6.19 24.65
C LEU A 565 -16.73 7.00 23.52
N ARG A 566 -17.76 6.47 22.87
CA ARG A 566 -18.55 7.20 21.88
C ARG A 566 -20.01 6.78 21.93
N GLU A 567 -20.90 7.75 21.97
CA GLU A 567 -22.35 7.52 21.95
C GLU A 567 -23.07 8.69 21.26
N ASP A 568 -24.24 8.41 20.71
CA ASP A 568 -25.15 9.39 20.10
C ASP A 568 -25.70 10.42 21.12
N ALA A 569 -25.81 11.69 20.71
CA ALA A 569 -26.29 12.79 21.54
C ALA A 569 -27.69 12.53 22.15
N GLN A 570 -28.62 11.96 21.37
CA GLN A 570 -29.96 11.64 21.85
C GLN A 570 -29.90 10.51 22.89
N GLN A 571 -29.07 9.49 22.67
CA GLN A 571 -28.89 8.39 23.62
C GLN A 571 -28.23 8.87 24.93
N ILE A 572 -27.30 9.82 24.86
CA ILE A 572 -26.70 10.47 26.04
C ILE A 572 -27.77 11.23 26.83
N LYS A 573 -28.63 12.00 26.17
CA LYS A 573 -29.75 12.72 26.81
C LYS A 573 -30.68 11.75 27.54
N LEU A 574 -31.06 10.64 26.89
CA LEU A 574 -31.90 9.60 27.49
C LEU A 574 -31.21 8.91 28.69
N ALA A 575 -29.89 8.75 28.64
CA ALA A 575 -29.11 8.11 29.71
C ALA A 575 -29.11 8.91 31.03
N LEU A 576 -29.37 10.22 30.98
CA LEU A 576 -29.45 11.06 32.19
C LEU A 576 -30.56 10.58 33.14
N SER A 577 -31.71 10.18 32.62
CA SER A 577 -32.82 9.61 33.40
C SER A 577 -32.77 8.08 33.46
N ASN A 578 -32.33 7.40 32.38
CA ASN A 578 -32.31 5.94 32.31
C ASN A 578 -31.01 5.32 32.84
N LYS A 579 -31.05 4.76 34.06
CA LYS A 579 -29.92 4.03 34.68
C LYS A 579 -29.49 2.77 33.92
N GLN A 580 -30.40 2.16 33.15
CA GLN A 580 -30.12 0.94 32.37
C GLN A 580 -29.53 1.24 30.98
N SER A 581 -29.37 2.52 30.61
CA SER A 581 -28.72 2.86 29.35
C SER A 581 -27.27 2.30 29.31
N PRO A 582 -26.85 1.61 28.24
CA PRO A 582 -25.53 0.99 28.16
C PRO A 582 -24.38 1.97 28.42
N ILE A 583 -24.44 3.19 27.87
CA ILE A 583 -23.37 4.19 28.08
C ILE A 583 -23.25 4.62 29.55
N ARG A 584 -24.38 4.70 30.26
CA ARG A 584 -24.39 5.02 31.69
C ARG A 584 -23.83 3.88 32.53
N GLN A 585 -24.16 2.64 32.20
CA GLN A 585 -23.58 1.46 32.84
C GLN A 585 -22.07 1.39 32.58
N MET A 586 -21.61 1.68 31.36
CA MET A 586 -20.18 1.75 31.02
C MET A 586 -19.45 2.81 31.86
N LEU A 587 -19.98 4.02 31.98
CA LEU A 587 -19.40 5.08 32.81
C LEU A 587 -19.36 4.71 34.31
N SER A 588 -20.44 4.11 34.81
CA SER A 588 -20.52 3.64 36.20
C SER A 588 -19.53 2.52 36.48
N GLU A 589 -19.37 1.60 35.53
CA GLU A 589 -18.39 0.52 35.58
C GLU A 589 -16.97 1.07 35.60
N LEU A 590 -16.64 2.05 34.75
CA LEU A 590 -15.33 2.71 34.74
C LEU A 590 -15.00 3.36 36.10
N SER A 591 -15.96 4.06 36.70
CA SER A 591 -15.81 4.63 38.05
C SER A 591 -15.57 3.55 39.10
N ARG A 592 -16.28 2.43 39.01
CA ARG A 592 -16.16 1.29 39.92
C ARG A 592 -14.80 0.59 39.81
N ILE A 593 -14.29 0.36 38.60
CA ILE A 593 -13.01 -0.32 38.39
C ILE A 593 -11.81 0.59 38.64
N SER A 594 -11.92 1.89 38.38
CA SER A 594 -10.79 2.81 38.57
C SER A 594 -10.41 2.98 40.04
N GLY A 595 -11.40 2.86 40.95
CA GLY A 595 -11.18 3.01 42.39
C GLY A 595 -10.44 4.32 42.70
N PRO A 596 -9.29 4.30 43.38
CA PRO A 596 -8.52 5.50 43.72
C PRO A 596 -7.70 6.07 42.55
N MET A 597 -7.59 5.33 41.44
CA MET A 597 -6.93 5.84 40.23
C MET A 597 -7.91 6.70 39.43
N SER A 598 -7.36 7.63 38.65
CA SER A 598 -8.19 8.44 37.76
C SER A 598 -8.82 7.57 36.68
N ILE A 599 -10.12 7.79 36.43
CA ILE A 599 -10.88 7.14 35.36
C ILE A 599 -10.20 7.31 34.00
N ILE A 600 -9.45 8.40 33.81
CA ILE A 600 -8.78 8.69 32.53
C ILE A 600 -7.73 7.64 32.14
N PHE A 601 -7.21 6.88 33.11
CA PHE A 601 -6.25 5.82 32.82
C PHE A 601 -6.89 4.58 32.19
N TYR A 602 -8.23 4.43 32.29
CA TYR A 602 -9.00 3.39 31.62
C TYR A 602 -9.71 3.92 30.38
N ALA A 603 -10.26 5.14 30.40
CA ALA A 603 -10.96 5.75 29.26
C ALA A 603 -10.56 7.22 29.07
N ARG A 604 -10.21 7.66 27.84
CA ARG A 604 -9.62 9.01 27.61
C ARG A 604 -10.61 10.13 27.32
N GLY A 605 -11.85 9.83 26.98
CA GLY A 605 -12.88 10.82 26.70
C GLY A 605 -14.20 10.19 26.29
N LEU A 606 -15.24 11.02 26.21
CA LEU A 606 -16.55 10.68 25.67
C LEU A 606 -16.82 11.52 24.42
N VAL A 607 -16.84 10.87 23.27
CA VAL A 607 -17.23 11.44 21.98
C VAL A 607 -18.75 11.46 21.86
N ILE A 608 -19.29 12.61 21.48
CA ILE A 608 -20.73 12.82 21.24
C ILE A 608 -20.98 12.77 19.74
N SER A 609 -21.47 11.64 19.22
CA SER A 609 -21.96 11.57 17.83
C SER A 609 -23.21 12.43 17.66
N HIS A 610 -23.46 12.91 16.45
CA HIS A 610 -24.62 13.74 16.11
C HIS A 610 -24.77 14.97 17.04
N CYS A 611 -23.66 15.63 17.39
CA CYS A 611 -23.66 16.82 18.22
C CYS A 611 -24.09 18.05 17.42
N GLU A 612 -25.27 18.61 17.70
CA GLU A 612 -25.86 19.72 16.95
C GLU A 612 -26.16 20.95 17.80
N SER A 613 -26.03 20.85 19.11
CA SER A 613 -26.31 21.93 20.06
C SER A 613 -25.32 22.01 21.22
N ALA A 614 -25.32 23.14 21.93
CA ALA A 614 -24.56 23.30 23.18
C ALA A 614 -25.12 22.42 24.31
N ASP A 615 -26.42 22.11 24.26
CA ASP A 615 -27.08 21.24 25.23
C ASP A 615 -26.60 19.80 25.11
N ASP A 616 -26.21 19.34 23.92
CA ASP A 616 -25.63 18.00 23.75
C ASP A 616 -24.31 17.85 24.52
N ILE A 617 -23.46 18.88 24.46
CA ILE A 617 -22.20 18.96 25.22
C ILE A 617 -22.51 18.99 26.72
N GLU A 618 -23.50 19.78 27.12
CA GLU A 618 -23.93 19.90 28.52
C GLU A 618 -24.49 18.58 29.07
N ASN A 619 -25.31 17.87 28.30
CA ASN A 619 -25.87 16.58 28.68
C ASN A 619 -24.77 15.53 28.89
N ALA A 620 -23.76 15.51 28.03
CA ALA A 620 -22.62 14.63 28.19
C ALA A 620 -21.78 14.97 29.44
N ALA A 621 -21.52 16.26 29.70
CA ALA A 621 -20.82 16.71 30.91
C ALA A 621 -21.57 16.33 32.19
N LYS A 622 -22.91 16.48 32.20
CA LYS A 622 -23.76 16.03 33.31
C LYS A 622 -23.68 14.52 33.48
N LEU A 623 -23.75 13.75 32.38
CA LEU A 623 -23.73 12.29 32.44
C LEU A 623 -22.40 11.75 32.99
N THR A 624 -21.26 12.30 32.58
CA THR A 624 -19.94 11.88 33.09
C THR A 624 -19.76 12.20 34.57
N LEU A 625 -20.31 13.33 35.04
CA LEU A 625 -20.34 13.65 36.47
C LEU A 625 -21.27 12.70 37.25
N LEU A 626 -22.48 12.45 36.75
CA LEU A 626 -23.49 11.63 37.42
C LEU A 626 -23.10 10.15 37.50
N ALA A 627 -22.63 9.57 36.40
CA ALA A 627 -22.35 8.14 36.28
C ALA A 627 -20.86 7.82 36.49
N GLY A 628 -19.97 8.60 35.87
CA GLY A 628 -18.52 8.43 35.99
C GLY A 628 -17.95 8.99 37.30
N LYS A 629 -18.74 9.78 38.05
CA LYS A 629 -18.33 10.49 39.28
C LYS A 629 -17.06 11.32 39.07
N SER A 630 -16.93 11.91 37.88
CA SER A 630 -15.68 12.51 37.43
C SER A 630 -15.90 13.70 36.53
N LYS A 631 -15.19 14.81 36.81
CA LYS A 631 -15.07 15.97 35.92
C LYS A 631 -13.82 15.90 35.03
N VAL A 632 -12.94 14.93 35.26
CA VAL A 632 -11.65 14.81 34.55
C VAL A 632 -11.75 14.06 33.23
N LEU A 633 -12.85 13.37 32.96
CA LEU A 633 -13.09 12.72 31.66
C LEU A 633 -13.53 13.79 30.63
N PRO A 634 -12.72 14.07 29.59
CA PRO A 634 -13.06 15.07 28.58
C PRO A 634 -14.30 14.70 27.76
N ILE A 635 -15.08 15.73 27.41
CA ILE A 635 -16.21 15.62 26.48
C ILE A 635 -15.74 16.13 25.11
N ILE A 636 -16.05 15.38 24.07
CA ILE A 636 -15.54 15.61 22.72
C ILE A 636 -16.71 15.70 21.74
N PRO A 637 -17.18 16.90 21.35
CA PRO A 637 -18.22 17.00 20.33
C PRO A 637 -17.69 16.49 18.97
N LEU A 638 -18.47 15.64 18.29
CA LEU A 638 -18.23 15.25 16.91
C LEU A 638 -19.16 16.04 15.97
N PHE A 639 -18.57 16.92 15.17
CA PHE A 639 -19.28 17.63 14.10
C PHE A 639 -19.13 16.86 12.79
N GLU A 640 -20.19 16.16 12.39
CA GLU A 640 -20.16 15.22 11.25
C GLU A 640 -21.15 15.54 10.12
N SER A 641 -22.26 16.24 10.41
CA SER A 641 -23.21 16.73 9.39
C SER A 641 -22.78 18.09 8.84
N LYS A 642 -23.29 18.48 7.66
CA LYS A 642 -23.10 19.84 7.12
C LYS A 642 -23.52 20.89 8.14
N GLU A 643 -24.70 20.72 8.72
CA GLU A 643 -25.30 21.69 9.63
C GLU A 643 -24.48 21.83 10.92
N ALA A 644 -24.01 20.72 11.48
CA ALA A 644 -23.16 20.72 12.67
C ALA A 644 -21.84 21.46 12.43
N LEU A 645 -21.18 21.23 11.29
CA LEU A 645 -19.93 21.91 10.92
C LEU A 645 -20.13 23.42 10.74
N VAL A 646 -21.19 23.84 10.03
CA VAL A 646 -21.53 25.27 9.86
C VAL A 646 -21.81 25.93 11.21
N ASN A 647 -22.50 25.24 12.11
CA ASN A 647 -22.89 25.76 13.42
C ASN A 647 -21.82 25.58 14.52
N ALA A 648 -20.73 24.85 14.27
CA ALA A 648 -19.72 24.50 15.26
C ALA A 648 -19.24 25.72 16.07
N LYS A 649 -18.99 26.84 15.38
CA LYS A 649 -18.60 28.12 16.00
C LYS A 649 -19.62 28.61 17.04
N ARG A 650 -20.91 28.60 16.64
CA ARG A 650 -22.03 29.07 17.47
C ARG A 650 -22.24 28.14 18.66
N ILE A 651 -22.24 26.83 18.42
CA ILE A 651 -22.39 25.78 19.45
C ILE A 651 -21.33 25.94 20.54
N LEU A 652 -20.05 26.01 20.15
CA LEU A 652 -18.95 26.17 21.12
C LEU A 652 -19.00 27.51 21.84
N LYS A 653 -19.34 28.61 21.15
CA LYS A 653 -19.48 29.93 21.77
C LYS A 653 -20.59 29.95 22.83
N LEU A 654 -21.72 29.29 22.57
CA LEU A 654 -22.82 29.19 23.52
C LEU A 654 -22.41 28.39 24.76
N TRP A 655 -21.75 27.24 24.58
CA TRP A 655 -21.31 26.41 25.70
C TRP A 655 -20.21 27.09 26.54
N LEU A 656 -19.24 27.75 25.90
CA LEU A 656 -18.13 28.45 26.56
C LEU A 656 -18.54 29.78 27.21
N LYS A 657 -19.76 30.28 26.97
CA LYS A 657 -20.28 31.49 27.63
C LYS A 657 -20.30 31.34 29.16
N THR A 658 -20.47 30.12 29.66
CA THR A 658 -20.51 29.81 31.09
C THR A 658 -19.10 29.69 31.66
N LYS A 659 -18.74 30.54 32.64
CA LYS A 659 -17.39 30.56 33.26
C LYS A 659 -16.96 29.22 33.87
N SER A 660 -17.90 28.49 34.49
CA SER A 660 -17.62 27.17 35.09
C SER A 660 -17.15 26.13 34.06
N HIS A 661 -17.62 26.23 32.81
CA HIS A 661 -17.18 25.35 31.72
C HIS A 661 -15.73 25.63 31.34
N ILE A 662 -15.34 26.91 31.23
CA ILE A 662 -13.95 27.29 30.98
C ILE A 662 -13.05 26.82 32.13
N GLU A 663 -13.48 26.98 33.38
CA GLU A 663 -12.74 26.48 34.54
C GLU A 663 -12.59 24.96 34.52
N GLN A 664 -13.64 24.23 34.14
CA GLN A 664 -13.58 22.78 33.97
C GLN A 664 -12.50 22.39 32.96
N VAL A 665 -12.46 23.05 31.79
CA VAL A 665 -11.43 22.79 30.77
C VAL A 665 -10.03 23.09 31.30
N LYS A 666 -9.84 24.25 31.95
CA LYS A 666 -8.52 24.67 32.47
C LYS A 666 -8.01 23.77 33.60
N ARG A 667 -8.87 23.45 34.58
CA ARG A 667 -8.48 22.67 35.77
C ARG A 667 -8.44 21.17 35.52
N HIS A 668 -9.41 20.63 34.78
CA HIS A 668 -9.58 19.19 34.66
C HIS A 668 -9.11 18.63 33.32
N TRP A 669 -9.08 19.43 32.25
CA TRP A 669 -8.63 19.00 30.91
C TRP A 669 -7.32 19.68 30.47
N LEU A 670 -6.56 20.21 31.43
CA LEU A 670 -5.24 20.83 31.23
C LEU A 670 -5.26 22.02 30.25
N GLY A 671 -6.41 22.70 30.13
CA GLY A 671 -6.59 23.81 29.20
C GLY A 671 -6.80 23.40 27.75
N PHE A 672 -7.00 22.11 27.47
CA PHE A 672 -7.26 21.58 26.13
C PHE A 672 -8.74 21.22 25.95
N PHE A 673 -9.29 21.58 24.80
CA PHE A 673 -10.63 21.18 24.38
C PHE A 673 -10.51 20.39 23.08
N GLU A 674 -10.87 19.11 23.14
CA GLU A 674 -10.83 18.22 21.99
C GLU A 674 -12.13 18.35 21.17
N VAL A 675 -12.03 18.46 19.84
CA VAL A 675 -13.18 18.47 18.92
C VAL A 675 -12.94 17.44 17.82
N MET A 676 -13.93 16.59 17.55
CA MET A 676 -13.86 15.59 16.50
C MET A 676 -14.56 16.08 15.22
N LEU A 677 -13.97 15.76 14.06
CA LEU A 677 -14.47 16.16 12.74
C LEU A 677 -14.80 14.92 11.89
N GLY A 678 -16.04 14.86 11.40
CA GLY A 678 -16.56 13.79 10.56
C GLY A 678 -16.41 14.08 9.06
N TYR A 679 -15.42 13.45 8.43
CA TYR A 679 -15.14 13.62 7.01
C TYR A 679 -16.06 12.81 6.09
N SER A 680 -16.23 11.50 6.36
CA SER A 680 -16.98 10.63 5.45
C SER A 680 -18.48 10.89 5.47
N ASP A 681 -19.05 11.19 6.64
CA ASP A 681 -20.48 11.50 6.77
C ASP A 681 -20.83 12.82 6.08
N SER A 682 -20.06 13.89 6.30
CA SER A 682 -20.27 15.15 5.56
C SER A 682 -20.03 14.97 4.05
N ALA A 683 -19.02 14.20 3.62
CA ALA A 683 -18.79 13.95 2.20
C ALA A 683 -19.92 13.15 1.53
N LYS A 684 -20.60 12.27 2.27
CA LYS A 684 -21.80 11.55 1.80
C LYS A 684 -22.97 12.51 1.57
N GLU A 685 -23.07 13.61 2.33
CA GLU A 685 -24.15 14.59 2.20
C GLU A 685 -23.92 15.63 1.10
N ILE A 686 -22.67 16.08 0.92
CA ILE A 686 -22.36 17.26 0.10
C ILE A 686 -21.24 17.07 -0.92
N GLY A 687 -20.69 15.86 -1.04
CA GLY A 687 -19.54 15.56 -1.89
C GLY A 687 -18.20 15.86 -1.19
N VAL A 688 -17.11 15.31 -1.74
CA VAL A 688 -15.78 15.33 -1.11
C VAL A 688 -15.17 16.74 -1.07
N LEU A 689 -15.17 17.49 -2.18
CA LEU A 689 -14.59 18.84 -2.21
C LEU A 689 -15.32 19.81 -1.24
N PRO A 690 -16.66 19.90 -1.27
CA PRO A 690 -17.38 20.80 -0.37
C PRO A 690 -17.26 20.41 1.09
N SER A 691 -17.26 19.11 1.40
CA SER A 691 -16.97 18.59 2.74
C SER A 691 -15.59 19.02 3.25
N ARG A 692 -14.53 18.82 2.45
CA ARG A 692 -13.17 19.22 2.82
C ARG A 692 -13.06 20.73 3.03
N GLN A 693 -13.69 21.54 2.18
CA GLN A 693 -13.68 23.00 2.32
C GLN A 693 -14.41 23.44 3.60
N LEU A 694 -15.57 22.84 3.89
CA LEU A 694 -16.35 23.12 5.10
C LEU A 694 -15.57 22.74 6.36
N ILE A 695 -14.88 21.59 6.35
CA ILE A 695 -14.03 21.15 7.47
C ILE A 695 -12.85 22.11 7.67
N GLN A 696 -12.17 22.54 6.60
CA GLN A 696 -11.09 23.52 6.68
C GLN A 696 -11.57 24.82 7.34
N LYS A 697 -12.70 25.36 6.89
CA LYS A 697 -13.32 26.55 7.48
C LYS A 697 -13.69 26.33 8.94
N SER A 698 -14.33 25.20 9.25
CA SER A 698 -14.80 24.88 10.61
C SER A 698 -13.63 24.79 11.59
N MET A 699 -12.50 24.17 11.20
CA MET A 699 -11.30 24.14 12.03
C MET A 699 -10.80 25.55 12.38
N HIS A 700 -10.77 26.46 11.40
CA HIS A 700 -10.36 27.84 11.65
C HIS A 700 -11.33 28.58 12.60
N ASP A 701 -12.64 28.42 12.40
CA ASP A 701 -13.66 29.02 13.26
C ASP A 701 -13.62 28.47 14.69
N ILE A 702 -13.44 27.15 14.85
CA ILE A 702 -13.30 26.46 16.13
C ILE A 702 -12.03 26.95 16.85
N GLU A 703 -10.89 27.01 16.16
CA GLU A 703 -9.64 27.52 16.73
C GLU A 703 -9.81 28.96 17.23
N THR A 704 -10.44 29.81 16.44
CA THR A 704 -10.71 31.21 16.78
C THR A 704 -11.54 31.32 18.06
N VAL A 705 -12.64 30.56 18.17
CA VAL A 705 -13.52 30.58 19.34
C VAL A 705 -12.84 30.03 20.59
N LEU A 706 -12.11 28.93 20.48
CA LEU A 706 -11.45 28.33 21.65
C LEU A 706 -10.33 29.24 22.18
N ARG A 707 -9.52 29.81 21.28
CA ARG A 707 -8.45 30.72 21.67
C ARG A 707 -8.96 32.00 22.30
N SER A 708 -10.07 32.57 21.83
CA SER A 708 -10.66 33.78 22.43
C SER A 708 -11.13 33.59 23.86
N HIS A 709 -11.36 32.33 24.29
CA HIS A 709 -11.70 31.98 25.68
C HIS A 709 -10.49 31.47 26.50
N GLY A 710 -9.27 31.58 25.95
CA GLY A 710 -8.04 31.12 26.60
C GLY A 710 -7.92 29.60 26.71
N VAL A 711 -8.54 28.87 25.79
CA VAL A 711 -8.53 27.40 25.69
C VAL A 711 -7.80 26.98 24.41
N LYS A 712 -7.07 25.86 24.47
CA LYS A 712 -6.29 25.35 23.34
C LYS A 712 -7.05 24.24 22.60
N PRO A 713 -7.29 24.37 21.28
CA PRO A 713 -7.94 23.31 20.51
C PRO A 713 -7.05 22.08 20.34
N VAL A 714 -7.68 20.91 20.31
CA VAL A 714 -7.09 19.65 19.83
C VAL A 714 -8.06 19.06 18.82
N PHE A 715 -7.63 18.92 17.57
CA PHE A 715 -8.47 18.36 16.51
C PHE A 715 -8.33 16.84 16.45
N PHE A 716 -9.46 16.16 16.60
CA PHE A 716 -9.59 14.72 16.46
C PHE A 716 -10.13 14.39 15.07
N HIS A 717 -9.24 13.90 14.20
CA HIS A 717 -9.56 13.59 12.81
C HIS A 717 -10.10 12.16 12.68
N GLY A 718 -11.36 12.03 12.26
CA GLY A 718 -12.00 10.75 11.96
C GLY A 718 -11.42 10.04 10.73
N SER A 719 -11.83 8.79 10.52
CA SER A 719 -11.32 7.86 9.49
C SER A 719 -11.38 8.38 8.05
N GLY A 720 -12.36 9.23 7.71
CA GLY A 720 -12.56 9.77 6.37
C GLY A 720 -11.59 10.87 5.94
N GLY A 721 -10.78 11.43 6.84
CA GLY A 721 -9.79 12.47 6.52
C GLY A 721 -8.52 11.95 5.84
N SER A 722 -8.48 10.63 5.61
CA SER A 722 -7.49 9.83 4.90
C SER A 722 -6.01 10.14 5.11
N VAL A 723 -5.60 10.76 6.22
CA VAL A 723 -4.19 10.80 6.71
C VAL A 723 -3.51 9.42 6.64
N ALA A 724 -4.31 8.35 6.72
CA ALA A 724 -3.85 6.96 6.68
C ALA A 724 -4.24 6.18 5.42
N ARG A 725 -5.29 6.51 4.66
CA ARG A 725 -5.84 5.53 3.70
C ARG A 725 -4.96 5.26 2.47
N GLY A 726 -3.91 6.02 2.19
CA GLY A 726 -3.12 5.84 0.97
C GLY A 726 -3.81 6.41 -0.27
N GLY A 727 -3.07 6.55 -1.37
CA GLY A 727 -3.47 7.35 -2.54
C GLY A 727 -2.82 8.74 -2.57
N GLY A 728 -2.63 9.36 -1.40
CA GLY A 728 -1.81 10.57 -1.20
C GLY A 728 -0.60 10.31 -0.29
N SER A 729 0.25 11.31 -0.08
CA SER A 729 1.26 11.32 0.99
C SER A 729 0.66 11.93 2.24
N LEU A 730 1.17 11.52 3.41
CA LEU A 730 0.80 12.12 4.68
C LEU A 730 0.92 13.66 4.65
N LYS A 731 1.99 14.16 4.02
CA LYS A 731 2.25 15.58 3.80
C LYS A 731 1.11 16.28 3.06
N GLU A 732 0.60 15.69 1.97
CA GLU A 732 -0.51 16.26 1.18
C GLU A 732 -1.81 16.33 1.97
N GLN A 733 -2.07 15.34 2.83
CA GLN A 733 -3.32 15.24 3.58
C GLN A 733 -3.40 16.24 4.73
N ILE A 734 -2.28 16.53 5.38
CA ILE A 734 -2.21 17.53 6.46
C ILE A 734 -1.85 18.92 5.95
N SER A 735 -1.47 19.07 4.67
CA SER A 735 -0.98 20.32 4.04
C SER A 735 -1.86 21.56 4.30
N TRP A 736 -3.17 21.36 4.44
CA TRP A 736 -4.18 22.41 4.58
C TRP A 736 -4.75 22.56 6.00
N TRP A 737 -4.27 21.78 6.97
CA TRP A 737 -4.66 21.90 8.38
C TRP A 737 -4.12 23.19 9.02
N PRO A 738 -4.82 23.78 10.00
CA PRO A 738 -4.25 24.88 10.76
C PRO A 738 -3.10 24.41 11.68
N ASN A 739 -2.26 25.35 12.14
CA ASN A 739 -1.12 25.05 13.02
C ASN A 739 -1.52 24.27 14.28
N SER A 740 -2.65 24.65 14.88
CA SER A 740 -3.17 23.99 16.08
C SER A 740 -3.52 22.50 15.87
N ALA A 741 -3.98 22.11 14.69
CA ALA A 741 -4.29 20.72 14.34
C ALA A 741 -3.01 19.87 14.17
N ILE A 742 -1.89 20.50 13.83
CA ILE A 742 -0.62 19.81 13.58
C ILE A 742 0.29 19.76 14.80
N GLU A 743 0.16 20.71 15.74
CA GLU A 743 0.94 20.67 16.98
C GLU A 743 0.59 19.47 17.87
N ARG A 744 -0.67 19.04 17.86
CA ARG A 744 -1.22 17.98 18.71
C ARG A 744 -2.21 17.09 17.94
N PRO A 745 -1.80 16.45 16.83
CA PRO A 745 -2.73 15.73 15.99
C PRO A 745 -3.26 14.52 16.74
N LYS A 746 -4.60 14.40 16.78
CA LYS A 746 -5.28 13.19 17.23
C LYS A 746 -5.94 12.54 16.02
N ILE A 747 -5.48 11.35 15.64
CA ILE A 747 -5.84 10.73 14.36
C ILE A 747 -6.42 9.35 14.62
N THR A 748 -7.56 9.07 13.99
CA THR A 748 -8.11 7.72 13.89
C THR A 748 -7.25 6.87 12.95
N ILE A 749 -6.68 5.77 13.45
CA ILE A 749 -6.02 4.75 12.63
C ILE A 749 -6.99 3.59 12.45
N GLN A 750 -7.48 3.44 11.23
CA GLN A 750 -8.39 2.36 10.89
C GLN A 750 -7.69 1.01 10.86
N GLY A 751 -8.42 -0.07 11.12
CA GLY A 751 -7.87 -1.42 11.19
C GLY A 751 -7.00 -1.83 10.00
N GLU A 752 -7.39 -1.49 8.76
CA GLU A 752 -6.59 -1.79 7.55
C GLU A 752 -5.23 -1.10 7.55
N MET A 753 -5.17 0.05 8.22
CA MET A 753 -3.95 0.85 8.35
C MET A 753 -3.16 0.48 9.59
N ILE A 754 -3.74 -0.16 10.61
CA ILE A 754 -3.01 -0.65 11.78
C ILE A 754 -1.98 -1.68 11.33
N GLN A 755 -2.40 -2.67 10.52
CA GLN A 755 -1.49 -3.70 9.98
C GLN A 755 -0.32 -3.10 9.18
N ARG A 756 -0.53 -1.95 8.52
CA ARG A 756 0.51 -1.26 7.74
C ARG A 756 1.41 -0.38 8.59
N LEU A 757 0.81 0.45 9.46
CA LEU A 757 1.51 1.43 10.29
C LEU A 757 2.37 0.74 11.36
N PHE A 758 1.83 -0.34 11.94
CA PHE A 758 2.49 -1.15 12.97
C PHE A 758 3.13 -2.41 12.38
N ALA A 759 3.34 -2.50 11.05
CA ALA A 759 3.99 -3.67 10.44
C ALA A 759 5.45 -3.79 10.87
N THR A 760 6.18 -2.67 10.88
CA THR A 760 7.57 -2.61 11.36
C THR A 760 7.86 -1.30 12.06
N LYS A 761 8.91 -1.31 12.90
CA LYS A 761 9.40 -0.11 13.60
C LYS A 761 9.81 1.02 12.65
N GLU A 762 10.36 0.69 11.47
CA GLU A 762 10.80 1.68 10.48
C GLU A 762 9.62 2.43 9.84
N ILE A 763 8.49 1.74 9.61
CA ILE A 763 7.27 2.37 9.08
C ILE A 763 6.68 3.33 10.12
N LEU A 764 6.53 2.86 11.36
CA LEU A 764 6.02 3.70 12.45
C LEU A 764 6.93 4.92 12.68
N LYS A 765 8.26 4.73 12.68
CA LYS A 765 9.24 5.82 12.79
C LYS A 765 9.07 6.85 11.68
N SER A 766 9.03 6.39 10.43
CA SER A 766 8.91 7.27 9.27
C SER A 766 7.67 8.16 9.37
N GLN A 767 6.54 7.60 9.79
CA GLN A 767 5.30 8.35 9.96
C GLN A 767 5.40 9.38 11.09
N CYS A 768 5.97 9.00 12.23
CA CYS A 768 6.21 9.91 13.35
C CYS A 768 7.14 11.06 12.95
N THR A 769 8.23 10.76 12.23
CA THR A 769 9.17 11.76 11.71
C THR A 769 8.48 12.70 10.71
N HIS A 770 7.69 12.18 9.77
CA HIS A 770 6.99 13.02 8.79
C HIS A 770 6.01 13.99 9.48
N LEU A 771 5.19 13.50 10.42
CA LEU A 771 4.29 14.36 11.19
C LEU A 771 5.08 15.42 11.97
N SER A 772 6.20 15.03 12.58
CA SER A 772 6.99 15.92 13.43
C SER A 772 7.71 17.00 12.63
N ASN A 773 8.28 16.63 11.48
CA ASN A 773 8.96 17.57 10.58
C ASN A 773 7.97 18.60 10.02
N GLU A 774 6.78 18.15 9.61
CA GLU A 774 5.74 19.06 9.12
C GLU A 774 5.26 20.01 10.22
N ALA A 775 5.07 19.50 11.45
CA ALA A 775 4.73 20.32 12.61
C ALA A 775 5.79 21.37 12.92
N MET A 776 7.06 21.02 12.85
CA MET A 776 8.15 21.95 13.07
C MET A 776 8.23 23.01 11.97
N TRP A 777 8.15 22.60 10.70
CA TRP A 777 8.17 23.52 9.57
C TRP A 777 7.08 24.58 9.69
N ARG A 778 5.87 24.21 10.11
CA ARG A 778 4.75 25.17 10.32
C ARG A 778 4.86 26.06 11.55
N ARG A 779 5.67 25.69 12.54
CA ARG A 779 6.03 26.62 13.62
C ARG A 779 6.91 27.76 13.09
N THR A 780 7.77 27.47 12.12
CA THR A 780 8.69 28.48 11.53
C THR A 780 8.05 29.32 10.43
N LYS A 781 7.12 28.76 9.64
CA LYS A 781 6.35 29.50 8.63
C LYS A 781 4.89 29.60 9.03
N LYS A 782 4.42 30.82 9.32
CA LYS A 782 2.98 31.09 9.48
C LYS A 782 2.30 30.97 8.12
N VAL A 783 1.55 29.89 7.92
CA VAL A 783 0.64 29.76 6.77
C VAL A 783 -0.62 30.56 7.10
N GLN A 784 -0.87 31.65 6.37
CA GLN A 784 -2.14 32.36 6.49
C GLN A 784 -3.23 31.60 5.74
N TRP A 785 -4.34 31.35 6.41
CA TRP A 785 -5.55 30.85 5.76
C TRP A 785 -6.27 32.03 5.10
N SER A 786 -6.50 31.93 3.79
CA SER A 786 -7.36 32.85 3.05
C SER A 786 -8.30 32.05 2.15
N PRO A 787 -9.63 32.14 2.32
CA PRO A 787 -10.56 31.48 1.43
C PRO A 787 -10.57 32.20 0.06
N HIS A 788 -10.11 31.52 -0.99
CA HIS A 788 -10.17 32.06 -2.35
C HIS A 788 -11.64 32.07 -2.84
N PRO A 789 -12.20 33.22 -3.28
CA PRO A 789 -13.59 33.32 -3.71
C PRO A 789 -13.96 32.31 -4.81
N LEU A 790 -13.10 32.16 -5.83
CA LEU A 790 -13.32 31.22 -6.92
C LEU A 790 -13.40 29.75 -6.46
N LEU A 791 -12.53 29.32 -5.53
CA LEU A 791 -12.58 27.95 -5.01
C LEU A 791 -13.88 27.68 -4.24
N LYS A 792 -14.41 28.69 -3.55
CA LYS A 792 -15.72 28.64 -2.89
C LYS A 792 -16.86 28.54 -3.92
N THR A 793 -16.82 29.33 -4.98
CA THR A 793 -17.81 29.27 -6.07
C THR A 793 -17.78 27.89 -6.74
N PHE A 794 -16.60 27.42 -7.15
CA PHE A 794 -16.42 26.11 -7.76
C PHE A 794 -16.91 24.98 -6.86
N SER A 795 -16.53 24.99 -5.57
CA SER A 795 -17.02 24.01 -4.61
C SER A 795 -18.54 24.07 -4.40
N SER A 796 -19.16 25.25 -4.49
CA SER A 796 -20.62 25.38 -4.38
C SER A 796 -21.34 24.76 -5.58
N TYR A 797 -20.76 24.89 -6.78
CA TYR A 797 -21.26 24.18 -7.96
C TYR A 797 -21.13 22.66 -7.83
N VAL A 798 -19.99 22.16 -7.32
CA VAL A 798 -19.80 20.73 -7.05
C VAL A 798 -20.84 20.22 -6.05
N GLU A 799 -21.09 20.95 -4.96
CA GLU A 799 -22.11 20.59 -3.97
C GLU A 799 -23.50 20.48 -4.61
N MET A 800 -23.88 21.46 -5.42
CA MET A 800 -25.19 21.51 -6.07
C MET A 800 -25.40 20.30 -6.99
N GLU A 801 -24.42 19.98 -7.83
CA GLU A 801 -24.49 18.82 -8.73
C GLU A 801 -24.49 17.48 -7.99
N TYR A 802 -23.71 17.38 -6.92
CA TYR A 802 -23.68 16.20 -6.05
C TYR A 802 -25.03 15.96 -5.39
N LYS A 803 -25.60 16.99 -4.77
CA LYS A 803 -26.94 16.94 -4.15
C LYS A 803 -28.01 16.58 -5.15
N GLY A 804 -27.96 17.19 -6.34
CA GLY A 804 -28.87 16.86 -7.43
C GLY A 804 -28.85 15.37 -7.78
N LEU A 805 -27.67 14.74 -7.80
CA LEU A 805 -27.57 13.30 -8.05
C LEU A 805 -28.07 12.45 -6.88
N ILE A 806 -27.65 12.74 -5.65
CA ILE A 806 -28.05 11.89 -4.50
C ILE A 806 -29.54 12.00 -4.17
N SER A 807 -30.19 13.09 -4.55
CA SER A 807 -31.65 13.24 -4.43
C SER A 807 -32.43 12.55 -5.57
N ASP A 808 -31.76 12.05 -6.62
CA ASP A 808 -32.39 11.35 -7.73
C ASP A 808 -32.87 9.95 -7.29
N PRO A 809 -34.19 9.65 -7.35
CA PRO A 809 -34.71 8.32 -7.00
C PRO A 809 -34.12 7.19 -7.84
N THR A 810 -33.69 7.48 -9.08
CA THR A 810 -33.02 6.53 -9.97
C THR A 810 -31.70 6.05 -9.36
N LEU A 811 -30.95 6.92 -8.67
CA LEU A 811 -29.72 6.52 -8.00
C LEU A 811 -30.01 5.53 -6.86
N LEU A 812 -31.08 5.76 -6.09
CA LEU A 812 -31.49 4.85 -5.01
C LEU A 812 -31.90 3.48 -5.55
N ASP A 813 -32.65 3.45 -6.66
CA ASP A 813 -32.96 2.21 -7.37
C ASP A 813 -31.68 1.47 -7.81
N GLN A 814 -30.72 2.19 -8.39
CA GLN A 814 -29.45 1.62 -8.80
C GLN A 814 -28.59 1.14 -7.63
N LEU A 815 -28.60 1.83 -6.50
CA LEU A 815 -27.94 1.34 -5.29
C LEU A 815 -28.53 -0.01 -4.84
N LEU A 816 -29.86 -0.16 -4.90
CA LEU A 816 -30.53 -1.38 -4.47
C LEU A 816 -30.33 -2.56 -5.45
N ASN A 817 -30.31 -2.28 -6.75
CA ASN A 817 -30.41 -3.32 -7.79
C ASN A 817 -29.10 -3.53 -8.57
N ALA A 818 -28.29 -2.48 -8.74
CA ALA A 818 -27.02 -2.51 -9.46
C ALA A 818 -25.79 -2.46 -8.51
N SER A 819 -25.97 -2.77 -7.22
CA SER A 819 -24.88 -2.86 -6.26
C SER A 819 -25.13 -3.99 -5.25
N PRO A 820 -24.09 -4.45 -4.51
CA PRO A 820 -24.25 -5.51 -3.52
C PRO A 820 -24.91 -5.02 -2.21
N TYR A 821 -25.59 -3.87 -2.21
CA TYR A 821 -26.19 -3.27 -1.03
C TYR A 821 -27.12 -4.22 -0.24
N LYS A 822 -27.98 -4.97 -0.94
CA LYS A 822 -28.89 -5.95 -0.32
C LYS A 822 -28.15 -7.07 0.43
N TYR A 823 -26.88 -7.28 0.11
CA TYR A 823 -26.04 -8.37 0.61
C TYR A 823 -24.94 -7.89 1.56
N LEU A 824 -24.99 -6.65 2.07
CA LEU A 824 -23.97 -6.16 3.00
C LEU A 824 -23.86 -7.01 4.28
N ASP A 825 -24.98 -7.57 4.74
CA ASP A 825 -25.02 -8.46 5.92
C ASP A 825 -24.36 -9.83 5.63
N VAL A 826 -24.25 -10.22 4.35
CA VAL A 826 -23.61 -11.46 3.89
C VAL A 826 -22.10 -11.42 4.13
N LEU A 827 -21.46 -10.25 3.99
CA LEU A 827 -20.00 -10.11 4.11
C LEU A 827 -19.47 -10.29 5.54
N ARG A 828 -20.33 -10.18 6.57
CA ARG A 828 -19.94 -10.37 7.99
C ARG A 828 -18.66 -9.59 8.37
N ILE A 829 -18.53 -8.37 7.82
CA ILE A 829 -17.27 -7.61 7.77
C ILE A 829 -16.74 -7.25 9.17
N GLY A 830 -17.62 -6.77 10.03
CA GLY A 830 -17.29 -6.32 11.38
C GLY A 830 -18.39 -6.65 12.37
N SER A 831 -18.11 -6.41 13.65
CA SER A 831 -19.04 -6.65 14.76
C SER A 831 -20.25 -5.71 14.76
N ARG A 832 -20.14 -4.56 14.08
CA ARG A 832 -21.19 -3.54 13.97
C ARG A 832 -22.13 -3.82 12.78
N PRO A 833 -23.47 -3.67 12.94
CA PRO A 833 -24.42 -3.82 11.83
C PRO A 833 -24.16 -2.86 10.67
N ALA A 834 -24.51 -3.22 9.44
CA ALA A 834 -24.34 -2.36 8.27
C ALA A 834 -25.38 -1.23 8.20
N LYS A 835 -26.59 -1.44 8.73
CA LYS A 835 -27.74 -0.51 8.62
C LYS A 835 -28.12 0.11 9.97
N ARG A 836 -28.75 1.30 9.94
CA ARG A 836 -29.44 1.90 11.11
C ARG A 836 -30.87 1.33 11.19
N ASN A 837 -31.44 1.24 12.40
CA ASN A 837 -32.79 0.70 12.64
C ASN A 837 -33.90 1.73 12.31
N ASP A 838 -33.88 2.32 11.12
CA ASP A 838 -34.91 3.26 10.67
C ASP A 838 -35.98 2.57 9.81
N LYS A 839 -37.24 3.01 9.93
CA LYS A 839 -38.41 2.42 9.26
C LYS A 839 -38.52 2.72 7.74
N GLY A 840 -37.45 3.16 7.08
CA GLY A 840 -37.44 3.46 5.64
C GLY A 840 -36.04 3.48 5.00
N PHE A 841 -35.96 3.13 3.71
CA PHE A 841 -34.72 3.19 2.92
C PHE A 841 -34.46 4.63 2.45
N SER A 842 -33.39 5.25 2.93
CA SER A 842 -32.97 6.60 2.54
C SER A 842 -31.45 6.75 2.65
N ILE A 843 -30.86 7.76 2.01
CA ILE A 843 -29.41 8.01 2.08
C ILE A 843 -28.96 8.40 3.50
N SER A 844 -29.84 9.03 4.27
CA SER A 844 -29.58 9.39 5.67
C SER A 844 -29.51 8.16 6.57
N SER A 845 -30.28 7.10 6.30
CA SER A 845 -30.24 5.85 7.09
C SER A 845 -29.01 4.97 6.76
N LEU A 846 -28.32 5.23 5.66
CA LEU A 846 -27.08 4.55 5.26
C LEU A 846 -25.87 5.05 6.06
N ARG A 847 -25.03 4.12 6.54
CA ARG A 847 -23.71 4.48 7.10
C ARG A 847 -22.71 4.78 5.98
N ALA A 848 -21.72 5.65 6.26
CA ALA A 848 -20.73 6.06 5.26
C ALA A 848 -19.86 4.91 4.72
N ILE A 849 -19.52 3.91 5.55
CA ILE A 849 -18.68 2.77 5.12
C ILE A 849 -19.40 1.87 4.11
N PRO A 850 -20.63 1.37 4.39
CA PRO A 850 -21.45 0.70 3.39
C PRO A 850 -21.65 1.48 2.10
N TRP A 851 -21.90 2.79 2.20
CA TRP A 851 -22.06 3.67 1.04
C TRP A 851 -20.85 3.62 0.12
N VAL A 852 -19.64 3.86 0.66
CA VAL A 852 -18.40 3.82 -0.14
C VAL A 852 -18.11 2.42 -0.67
N LEU A 853 -18.38 1.37 0.12
CA LEU A 853 -18.13 -0.01 -0.27
C LEU A 853 -18.98 -0.42 -1.48
N CYS A 854 -20.28 -0.13 -1.47
CA CYS A 854 -21.17 -0.46 -2.60
C CYS A 854 -20.66 0.13 -3.92
N TRP A 855 -20.29 1.41 -3.93
CA TRP A 855 -19.80 2.09 -5.13
C TRP A 855 -18.36 1.70 -5.52
N THR A 856 -17.59 1.18 -4.56
CA THR A 856 -16.28 0.56 -4.82
C THR A 856 -16.44 -0.77 -5.55
N GLN A 857 -17.40 -1.59 -5.15
CA GLN A 857 -17.67 -2.88 -5.77
C GLN A 857 -18.09 -2.72 -7.23
N THR A 858 -18.88 -1.68 -7.54
CA THR A 858 -19.37 -1.42 -8.91
C THR A 858 -18.40 -0.66 -9.81
N ARG A 859 -17.20 -0.31 -9.31
CA ARG A 859 -16.17 0.43 -10.04
C ARG A 859 -16.57 1.84 -10.50
N SER A 860 -17.69 2.38 -10.01
CA SER A 860 -18.15 3.73 -10.35
C SER A 860 -17.46 4.81 -9.51
N LEU A 861 -17.31 4.58 -8.20
CA LEU A 861 -16.68 5.52 -7.25
C LEU A 861 -17.19 6.96 -7.31
N PHE A 862 -18.39 7.20 -7.85
CA PHE A 862 -18.91 8.55 -8.05
C PHE A 862 -18.95 9.43 -6.78
N PRO A 863 -19.06 8.91 -5.54
CA PRO A 863 -19.07 9.77 -4.36
C PRO A 863 -17.85 10.70 -4.25
N THR A 864 -16.74 10.37 -4.91
CA THR A 864 -15.50 11.13 -4.82
C THR A 864 -15.28 12.16 -5.94
N TRP A 865 -15.99 12.05 -7.06
CA TRP A 865 -15.71 12.83 -8.27
C TRP A 865 -16.92 13.49 -8.92
N TRP A 866 -18.13 13.07 -8.58
CA TRP A 866 -19.35 13.63 -9.18
C TRP A 866 -19.49 15.13 -8.94
N GLY A 867 -19.87 15.86 -9.99
CA GLY A 867 -20.13 17.30 -9.96
C GLY A 867 -18.91 18.14 -10.32
N VAL A 868 -17.70 17.57 -10.28
CA VAL A 868 -16.45 18.27 -10.60
C VAL A 868 -16.39 18.68 -12.08
N GLY A 869 -16.77 17.77 -12.98
CA GLY A 869 -16.72 18.01 -14.42
C GLY A 869 -17.75 19.05 -14.86
N THR A 870 -18.99 18.91 -14.39
CA THR A 870 -20.05 19.89 -14.66
C THR A 870 -19.73 21.25 -14.04
N ALA A 871 -19.18 21.30 -12.82
CA ALA A 871 -18.72 22.55 -12.22
C ALA A 871 -17.60 23.21 -13.04
N TRP A 872 -16.67 22.43 -13.59
CA TRP A 872 -15.57 22.94 -14.42
C TRP A 872 -16.09 23.58 -15.72
N LYS A 873 -17.07 22.96 -16.36
CA LYS A 873 -17.68 23.47 -17.59
C LYS A 873 -18.46 24.77 -17.42
N LYS A 874 -18.92 25.07 -16.20
CA LYS A 874 -19.64 26.32 -15.88
C LYS A 874 -18.71 27.53 -15.74
N LEU A 875 -17.40 27.32 -15.60
CA LEU A 875 -16.44 28.40 -15.41
C LEU A 875 -16.06 29.07 -16.73
N THR A 876 -15.80 30.37 -16.66
CA THR A 876 -15.19 31.12 -17.77
C THR A 876 -13.72 30.70 -17.96
N ASP A 877 -13.12 31.03 -19.11
CA ASP A 877 -11.73 30.65 -19.35
C ASP A 877 -10.73 31.36 -18.42
N ASP A 878 -11.04 32.60 -18.01
CA ASP A 878 -10.27 33.33 -16.98
C ASP A 878 -10.35 32.63 -15.61
N GLU A 879 -11.54 32.16 -15.23
CA GLU A 879 -11.72 31.40 -13.99
C GLU A 879 -10.98 30.05 -14.05
N LYS A 880 -11.00 29.37 -15.19
CA LYS A 880 -10.23 28.13 -15.39
C LYS A 880 -8.72 28.37 -15.24
N GLU A 881 -8.20 29.46 -15.79
CA GLU A 881 -6.78 29.82 -15.64
C GLU A 881 -6.44 30.15 -14.17
N GLN A 882 -7.30 30.87 -13.48
CA GLN A 882 -7.13 31.13 -12.05
C GLN A 882 -7.15 29.84 -11.23
N LEU A 883 -7.98 28.85 -11.56
CA LEU A 883 -7.94 27.53 -10.91
C LEU A 883 -6.64 26.76 -11.18
N ARG A 884 -6.05 26.87 -12.38
CA ARG A 884 -4.72 26.30 -12.66
C ARG A 884 -3.65 26.92 -11.77
N LYS A 885 -3.72 28.23 -11.54
CA LYS A 885 -2.84 28.93 -10.59
C LYS A 885 -3.05 28.45 -9.16
N GLU A 886 -4.31 28.35 -8.71
CA GLU A 886 -4.65 27.81 -7.38
C GLU A 886 -4.13 26.37 -7.20
N PHE A 887 -4.14 25.54 -8.23
CA PHE A 887 -3.59 24.18 -8.13
C PHE A 887 -2.09 24.17 -7.81
N LYS A 888 -1.33 25.16 -8.32
CA LYS A 888 0.11 25.31 -8.06
C LYS A 888 0.40 25.92 -6.68
N GLU A 889 -0.41 26.88 -6.26
CA GLU A 889 -0.13 27.71 -5.07
C GLU A 889 -0.86 27.26 -3.81
N ASN A 890 -2.03 26.61 -3.95
CA ASN A 890 -2.92 26.28 -2.85
C ASN A 890 -2.83 24.79 -2.46
N PRO A 891 -2.24 24.44 -1.30
CA PRO A 891 -2.05 23.05 -0.90
C PRO A 891 -3.37 22.28 -0.71
N PHE A 892 -4.45 22.97 -0.32
CA PHE A 892 -5.77 22.36 -0.19
C PHE A 892 -6.27 21.85 -1.55
N PHE A 893 -6.23 22.71 -2.57
CA PHE A 893 -6.74 22.37 -3.89
C PHE A 893 -5.82 21.36 -4.60
N SER A 894 -4.50 21.53 -4.50
CA SER A 894 -3.52 20.55 -5.00
C SER A 894 -3.74 19.15 -4.41
N SER A 895 -3.96 19.08 -3.09
CA SER A 895 -4.24 17.81 -2.39
C SER A 895 -5.56 17.17 -2.85
N PHE A 896 -6.60 17.98 -3.09
CA PHE A 896 -7.86 17.50 -3.65
C PHE A 896 -7.69 16.93 -5.07
N VAL A 897 -7.08 17.68 -5.99
CA VAL A 897 -6.92 17.27 -7.39
C VAL A 897 -6.10 15.97 -7.52
N LYS A 898 -5.03 15.83 -6.72
CA LYS A 898 -4.25 14.58 -6.68
C LYS A 898 -5.06 13.39 -6.19
N SER A 899 -5.85 13.60 -5.12
CA SER A 899 -6.74 12.57 -4.57
C SER A 899 -7.83 12.19 -5.57
N LEU A 900 -8.36 13.16 -6.31
CA LEU A 900 -9.34 12.96 -7.37
C LEU A 900 -8.76 12.13 -8.51
N GLY A 901 -7.58 12.47 -9.02
CA GLY A 901 -6.89 11.70 -10.07
C GLY A 901 -6.63 10.25 -9.66
N PHE A 902 -6.21 10.01 -8.42
CA PHE A 902 -6.03 8.67 -7.88
C PHE A 902 -7.33 7.84 -7.90
N THR A 903 -8.47 8.45 -7.53
CA THR A 903 -9.75 7.73 -7.54
C THR A 903 -10.26 7.52 -8.97
N LEU A 904 -10.18 8.53 -9.84
CA LEU A 904 -10.58 8.42 -11.25
C LEU A 904 -9.81 7.31 -11.98
N ALA A 905 -8.54 7.10 -11.67
CA ALA A 905 -7.74 6.02 -12.26
C ALA A 905 -8.23 4.60 -11.93
N LYS A 906 -9.13 4.45 -10.95
CA LYS A 906 -9.73 3.18 -10.55
C LYS A 906 -11.17 2.99 -11.06
N VAL A 907 -11.77 4.05 -11.57
CA VAL A 907 -13.11 4.03 -12.15
C VAL A 907 -13.07 3.20 -13.43
N ASP A 908 -14.07 2.35 -13.60
CA ASP A 908 -14.28 1.61 -14.84
C ASP A 908 -15.75 1.70 -15.26
N MET A 909 -16.02 2.57 -16.23
CA MET A 909 -17.37 2.84 -16.72
C MET A 909 -17.96 1.64 -17.48
N ASN A 910 -17.14 0.77 -18.07
CA ASN A 910 -17.61 -0.43 -18.74
C ASN A 910 -18.06 -1.49 -17.73
N ILE A 911 -17.34 -1.64 -16.62
CA ILE A 911 -17.82 -2.49 -15.52
C ILE A 911 -19.07 -1.90 -14.88
N TRP A 912 -19.09 -0.59 -14.60
CA TRP A 912 -20.30 0.05 -14.07
C TRP A 912 -21.52 -0.22 -14.95
N LYS A 913 -21.35 -0.18 -16.27
CA LYS A 913 -22.40 -0.52 -17.22
C LYS A 913 -22.94 -1.93 -17.09
N LEU A 914 -22.08 -2.92 -16.84
CA LEU A 914 -22.53 -4.31 -16.59
C LEU A 914 -23.40 -4.42 -15.34
N TYR A 915 -23.05 -3.70 -14.27
CA TYR A 915 -23.87 -3.65 -13.05
C TYR A 915 -25.20 -2.93 -13.27
N PHE A 916 -25.19 -1.87 -14.08
CA PHE A 916 -26.35 -1.03 -14.36
C PHE A 916 -27.53 -1.80 -15.00
N GLN A 917 -27.24 -2.89 -15.74
CA GLN A 917 -28.25 -3.84 -16.27
C GLN A 917 -29.40 -3.22 -17.09
N ARG A 918 -29.20 -2.03 -17.68
CA ARG A 918 -30.15 -1.34 -18.57
C ARG A 918 -29.49 -0.93 -19.89
N PRO A 919 -30.26 -0.59 -20.95
CA PRO A 919 -29.74 -0.20 -22.28
C PRO A 919 -28.73 0.95 -22.28
N PHE A 920 -27.84 1.04 -23.28
CA PHE A 920 -26.79 2.08 -23.39
C PHE A 920 -27.30 3.49 -23.62
N ASP A 921 -28.44 3.59 -24.28
CA ASP A 921 -29.13 4.83 -24.53
C ASP A 921 -29.84 5.39 -23.29
N ASP A 922 -29.86 4.62 -22.18
CA ASP A 922 -30.40 5.04 -20.89
C ASP A 922 -29.83 6.42 -20.49
N PRO A 923 -30.70 7.43 -20.34
CA PRO A 923 -30.28 8.80 -20.06
C PRO A 923 -29.46 8.96 -18.78
N PHE A 924 -29.72 8.13 -17.76
CA PHE A 924 -29.03 8.20 -16.47
C PHE A 924 -27.60 7.70 -16.60
N PHE A 925 -27.37 6.60 -17.33
CA PHE A 925 -26.01 6.13 -17.60
C PHE A 925 -25.22 7.13 -18.47
N LYS A 926 -25.86 7.72 -19.50
CA LYS A 926 -25.22 8.77 -20.33
C LYS A 926 -24.79 9.98 -19.50
N LYS A 927 -25.61 10.39 -18.53
CA LYS A 927 -25.25 11.46 -17.58
C LYS A 927 -23.99 11.11 -16.79
N PHE A 928 -23.89 9.86 -16.32
CA PHE A 928 -22.70 9.36 -15.61
C PHE A 928 -21.44 9.37 -16.47
N ASP A 929 -21.52 8.86 -17.69
CA ASP A 929 -20.39 8.82 -18.63
C ASP A 929 -19.92 10.22 -19.04
N ALA A 930 -20.87 11.14 -19.29
CA ALA A 930 -20.57 12.53 -19.61
C ALA A 930 -19.86 13.26 -18.45
N GLU A 931 -20.32 13.06 -17.21
CA GLU A 931 -19.68 13.65 -16.03
C GLU A 931 -18.29 13.05 -15.77
N TYR A 932 -18.12 11.74 -15.95
CA TYR A 932 -16.81 11.09 -15.81
C TYR A 932 -15.79 11.67 -16.80
N LYS A 933 -16.17 11.78 -18.08
CA LYS A 933 -15.31 12.39 -19.12
C LYS A 933 -14.97 13.84 -18.80
N ALA A 934 -15.94 14.62 -18.32
CA ALA A 934 -15.72 16.01 -17.91
C ALA A 934 -14.80 16.12 -16.67
N ALA A 935 -14.89 15.20 -15.71
CA ALA A 935 -14.00 15.17 -14.55
C ALA A 935 -12.56 14.80 -14.93
N MET A 936 -12.38 13.89 -15.91
CA MET A 936 -11.07 13.57 -16.49
C MET A 936 -10.47 14.80 -17.19
N GLU A 937 -11.26 15.48 -18.02
CA GLU A 937 -10.88 16.71 -18.71
C GLU A 937 -10.45 17.81 -17.72
N PHE A 938 -11.20 17.97 -16.62
CA PHE A 938 -10.82 18.87 -15.52
C PHE A 938 -9.43 18.54 -14.96
N VAL A 939 -9.15 17.27 -14.62
CA VAL A 939 -7.85 16.90 -14.05
C VAL A 939 -6.70 17.17 -15.02
N PHE A 940 -6.84 16.78 -16.29
CA PHE A 940 -5.80 17.03 -17.29
C PHE A 940 -5.60 18.52 -17.56
N SER A 941 -6.69 19.28 -17.62
CA SER A 941 -6.64 20.72 -17.90
C SER A 941 -6.06 21.54 -16.75
N VAL A 942 -6.37 21.16 -15.50
CA VAL A 942 -5.88 21.86 -14.29
C VAL A 942 -4.43 21.53 -14.02
N THR A 943 -4.02 20.28 -14.22
CA THR A 943 -2.66 19.83 -13.92
C THR A 943 -1.68 20.12 -15.06
N GLY A 944 -2.16 20.13 -16.31
CA GLY A 944 -1.32 20.16 -17.52
C GLY A 944 -0.68 18.80 -17.84
N GLU A 945 -1.06 17.74 -17.12
CA GLU A 945 -0.44 16.42 -17.21
C GLU A 945 -1.29 15.48 -18.08
N LYS A 946 -0.65 14.46 -18.66
CA LYS A 946 -1.32 13.44 -19.49
C LYS A 946 -1.75 12.19 -18.70
N SER A 947 -1.34 12.09 -17.44
CA SER A 947 -1.62 10.97 -16.54
C SER A 947 -2.40 11.48 -15.33
N LEU A 948 -3.38 10.69 -14.87
CA LEU A 948 -4.17 10.99 -13.67
C LEU A 948 -3.35 10.91 -12.37
N ILE A 949 -2.26 10.15 -12.40
CA ILE A 949 -1.40 9.91 -11.23
C ILE A 949 0.07 10.23 -11.59
N TRP A 950 0.27 11.34 -12.33
CA TRP A 950 1.58 11.82 -12.79
C TRP A 950 2.64 11.90 -11.67
N TYR A 951 2.20 12.18 -10.44
CA TYR A 951 3.04 12.32 -9.26
C TYR A 951 3.48 10.98 -8.64
N ARG A 952 2.92 9.83 -9.09
CA ARG A 952 3.30 8.47 -8.67
C ARG A 952 3.17 7.45 -9.82
N PRO A 953 4.06 7.50 -10.83
CA PRO A 953 3.97 6.63 -12.01
C PRO A 953 3.97 5.12 -11.68
N TRP A 954 4.73 4.69 -10.67
CA TRP A 954 4.76 3.28 -10.24
C TRP A 954 3.41 2.79 -9.70
N LEU A 955 2.65 3.68 -9.04
CA LEU A 955 1.35 3.35 -8.47
C LEU A 955 0.28 3.27 -9.57
N GLU A 956 0.37 4.17 -10.55
CA GLU A 956 -0.46 4.12 -11.75
C GLU A 956 -0.29 2.79 -12.49
N GLU A 957 0.97 2.41 -12.75
CA GLU A 957 1.29 1.14 -13.42
C GLU A 957 0.75 -0.06 -12.64
N SER A 958 0.94 -0.06 -11.31
CA SER A 958 0.38 -1.09 -10.44
C SER A 958 -1.17 -1.17 -10.50
N ILE A 959 -1.88 -0.04 -10.54
CA ILE A 959 -3.35 -0.02 -10.71
C ILE A 959 -3.73 -0.57 -12.07
N ARG A 960 -3.05 -0.14 -13.13
CA ARG A 960 -3.29 -0.55 -14.52
C ARG A 960 -3.12 -2.06 -14.72
N LEU A 961 -2.09 -2.66 -14.12
CA LEU A 961 -1.81 -4.10 -14.23
C LEU A 961 -2.81 -4.97 -13.46
N ARG A 962 -3.33 -4.47 -12.33
CA ARG A 962 -4.30 -5.17 -11.49
C ARG A 962 -5.73 -5.04 -11.99
N ALA A 963 -6.10 -3.88 -12.54
CA ALA A 963 -7.48 -3.57 -12.90
C ALA A 963 -8.17 -4.69 -13.71
N PRO A 964 -7.59 -5.25 -14.79
CA PRO A 964 -8.16 -6.38 -15.54
C PRO A 964 -8.54 -7.59 -14.68
N GLN A 965 -7.70 -7.95 -13.70
CA GLN A 965 -7.93 -9.13 -12.86
C GLN A 965 -9.18 -9.01 -11.98
N ILE A 966 -9.62 -7.78 -11.71
CA ILE A 966 -10.84 -7.51 -10.94
C ILE A 966 -12.10 -7.71 -11.81
N HIS A 967 -12.02 -7.59 -13.14
CA HIS A 967 -13.20 -7.64 -14.03
C HIS A 967 -13.91 -8.98 -13.96
N ILE A 968 -13.17 -10.09 -13.89
CA ILE A 968 -13.78 -11.42 -13.77
C ILE A 968 -14.50 -11.59 -12.42
N LEU A 969 -13.97 -10.99 -11.35
CA LEU A 969 -14.63 -10.97 -10.04
C LEU A 969 -15.91 -10.12 -10.09
N ASN A 970 -15.88 -8.99 -10.80
CA ASN A 970 -17.08 -8.17 -11.03
C ASN A 970 -18.17 -8.93 -11.79
N ILE A 971 -17.79 -9.64 -12.86
CA ILE A 971 -18.71 -10.49 -13.63
C ILE A 971 -19.29 -11.60 -12.76
N LEU A 972 -18.44 -12.33 -12.03
CA LEU A 972 -18.87 -13.39 -11.11
C LEU A 972 -19.78 -12.85 -10.01
N GLN A 973 -19.53 -11.64 -9.51
CA GLN A 973 -20.39 -10.97 -8.54
C GLN A 973 -21.79 -10.70 -9.12
N ILE A 974 -21.87 -10.20 -10.35
CA ILE A 974 -23.14 -9.97 -11.04
C ILE A 974 -23.91 -11.29 -11.21
N LEU A 975 -23.22 -12.36 -11.64
CA LEU A 975 -23.81 -13.69 -11.76
C LEU A 975 -24.28 -14.25 -10.41
N ALA A 976 -23.50 -14.03 -9.34
CA ALA A 976 -23.85 -14.43 -7.99
C ALA A 976 -25.10 -13.71 -7.48
N MET A 977 -25.18 -12.38 -7.67
CA MET A 977 -26.35 -11.58 -7.30
C MET A 977 -27.61 -12.04 -8.04
N LYS A 978 -27.53 -12.31 -9.35
CA LYS A 978 -28.66 -12.80 -10.15
C LYS A 978 -29.20 -14.15 -9.66
N ARG A 979 -28.32 -15.03 -9.18
CA ARG A 979 -28.68 -16.36 -8.67
C ARG A 979 -28.90 -16.41 -7.15
N GLN A 980 -28.71 -15.29 -6.45
CA GLN A 980 -28.69 -15.23 -4.99
C GLN A 980 -27.68 -16.20 -4.34
N ASP A 981 -26.54 -16.44 -5.02
CA ASP A 981 -25.46 -17.29 -4.53
C ASP A 981 -24.59 -16.52 -3.52
N GLU A 982 -24.94 -16.60 -2.24
CA GLU A 982 -24.21 -15.92 -1.17
C GLU A 982 -22.75 -16.36 -1.04
N VAL A 983 -22.42 -17.62 -1.39
CA VAL A 983 -21.07 -18.17 -1.21
C VAL A 983 -20.11 -17.54 -2.21
N LEU A 984 -20.48 -17.56 -3.50
CA LEU A 984 -19.73 -16.88 -4.55
C LEU A 984 -19.71 -15.35 -4.34
N LEU A 985 -20.81 -14.80 -3.84
CA LEU A 985 -20.91 -13.37 -3.59
C LEU A 985 -19.93 -12.90 -2.50
N LYS A 986 -19.77 -13.65 -1.40
CA LYS A 986 -18.76 -13.34 -0.37
C LYS A 986 -17.36 -13.32 -0.97
N GLU A 987 -17.04 -14.35 -1.74
CA GLU A 987 -15.72 -14.51 -2.36
C GLU A 987 -15.36 -13.33 -3.26
N THR A 988 -16.29 -12.96 -4.15
CA THR A 988 -16.10 -11.85 -5.08
C THR A 988 -16.06 -10.49 -4.38
N LEU A 989 -16.90 -10.27 -3.37
CA LEU A 989 -16.89 -9.03 -2.59
C LEU A 989 -15.55 -8.79 -1.90
N VAL A 990 -14.98 -9.83 -1.27
CA VAL A 990 -13.63 -9.78 -0.68
C VAL A 990 -12.61 -9.54 -1.78
N GLY A 991 -12.60 -10.35 -2.83
CA GLY A 991 -11.62 -10.23 -3.91
C GLY A 991 -11.60 -8.85 -4.60
N ILE A 992 -12.76 -8.26 -4.87
CA ILE A 992 -12.86 -6.91 -5.45
C ILE A 992 -12.37 -5.86 -4.46
N ALA A 993 -12.74 -5.94 -3.17
CA ALA A 993 -12.25 -5.00 -2.16
C ALA A 993 -10.71 -5.05 -2.06
N CYS A 994 -10.14 -6.24 -2.12
CA CYS A 994 -8.69 -6.46 -2.08
C CYS A 994 -7.97 -5.98 -3.35
N GLY A 995 -8.59 -6.13 -4.52
CA GLY A 995 -8.07 -5.56 -5.77
C GLY A 995 -8.15 -4.04 -5.83
N MET A 996 -9.22 -3.46 -5.27
CA MET A 996 -9.46 -2.02 -5.28
C MET A 996 -8.65 -1.28 -4.22
N LEU A 997 -8.37 -1.92 -3.08
CA LEU A 997 -7.74 -1.30 -1.92
C LEU A 997 -8.46 0.02 -1.58
N THR A 998 -7.71 1.10 -1.37
CA THR A 998 -8.24 2.41 -1.02
C THR A 998 -8.90 3.11 -2.19
N THR A 999 -10.12 3.61 -2.01
CA THR A 999 -10.90 4.25 -3.09
C THR A 999 -11.43 5.64 -2.76
N GLY A 1000 -11.41 6.08 -1.49
CA GLY A 1000 -11.92 7.38 -1.06
C GLY A 1000 -11.50 7.81 0.34
#